data_AF-A0A956R9K4-F1
#
_entry.id   AF-A0A956R9K4-F1
#
_cell.length_a   1.000
_cell.length_b   1.000
_cell.length_c   1.000
_cell.angle_alpha   90.00
_cell.angle_beta   90.00
_cell.angle_gamma   90.00
#
_symmetry.space_group_name_H-M   'P 1'
#
loop_
_entity.id
_entity.type
_entity.pdbx_description
1 polymer ?
#
loop_
_entity_poly.entity_id
_entity_poly.type
_entity_poly.pdbx_seq_one_letter_code
_entity_poly.pdbx_strand_id
1 'polypeptide(L)'
;MHAKDGRTHRWALGAGLLGTLALAGCPDEGPGAGTETDGTSTSAGPGSSAEPETLGPLDGLVTGTTGPEDTTGTTDGSSTGSTGDPPPARGLAVGASIVTLLPEVDGSTAYADPLRDAPPLATEPGDPGLDPGVFVEQWDVGTIAIGNGFPSSHWVHDEIRAGAVAFTRLDDDQAPTLVLATADVYMLFAPDIASIKDKVLALVGQPTFDRLEIVVSATHNHMGPDTSGLDGINHEYYEYMTDQIALAIADAVDPAAMRPAQLRVASSDYQFGTADGTTPRIVDPVLGSLQAVDRDDPTEVIATVAQWSSHPEDTLFFGDDVLAEPAEAGVLQALDECYPGPGGMGCHIEGQYISGGFSGFAVRHLMEQTGGAPAIIIEGPLGVLQSGLFTVTWETEGPTGQPPGDGQLLPAGADPIPRNFHRTAVNGRALADRILSDLAQGETFDDGPLEVRRQPFYSRLANLGFRIGLLTDGMGGATQLGHLPRELYTCPAQGPKNDMTCTSDGFASVDLGGGLVARVGDHLRSEVVYVHLGPVEMLSIPGESAPELVQGLPMDFLLDPTTVYYPFPQDVQNHAIPAEYTTPGYVRQMLTEPHRWALGLTEDAMGYIFPISDWRLLCIADIPAFGGVPGLCDAMGAAGILDGQDPSGAWWISGARCKAIFDDPAVLGAPPYTDVPGGDVFAAFSCQLAQVVGEAEDHYEETVAVGWDIAADWVSAAAAAAEYEGPLEQVNPAFVGANILP
;
A
#
# COMPACT_ATOMS: atom_id res chain seq x y z
N MET A 1 -13.48 -19.54 -7.28
CA MET A 1 -13.78 -20.97 -6.94
C MET A 1 -13.92 -21.13 -5.42
N HIS A 2 -15.12 -20.78 -4.94
CA HIS A 2 -15.77 -21.08 -3.67
C HIS A 2 -15.06 -20.84 -2.33
N ALA A 3 -15.38 -19.66 -1.78
CA ALA A 3 -15.97 -19.50 -0.45
C ALA A 3 -16.70 -20.78 0.02
N LYS A 4 -16.05 -21.54 0.90
CA LYS A 4 -16.69 -22.63 1.66
C LYS A 4 -16.32 -22.69 3.12
N ASP A 5 -15.46 -21.80 3.58
CA ASP A 5 -15.37 -21.48 4.99
C ASP A 5 -16.19 -20.22 5.23
N GLY A 6 -17.09 -20.27 6.21
CA GLY A 6 -17.87 -19.11 6.68
C GLY A 6 -17.00 -18.04 7.36
N ARG A 7 -15.77 -17.86 6.87
CA ARG A 7 -14.71 -16.95 7.29
C ARG A 7 -14.50 -15.89 6.20
N THR A 8 -15.58 -15.22 5.79
CA THR A 8 -15.42 -13.87 5.24
C THR A 8 -15.07 -12.99 6.42
N HIS A 9 -13.80 -12.63 6.61
CA HIS A 9 -13.48 -11.38 7.30
C HIS A 9 -14.12 -10.30 6.44
N ARG A 10 -15.32 -9.89 6.85
CA ARG A 10 -16.17 -8.99 6.08
C ARG A 10 -15.49 -7.63 6.10
N TRP A 11 -14.91 -7.24 4.96
CA TRP A 11 -14.65 -5.85 4.58
C TRP A 11 -15.91 -4.96 4.52
N ALA A 12 -17.06 -5.48 4.93
CA ALA A 12 -18.21 -4.65 5.25
C ALA A 12 -17.95 -3.94 6.59
N LEU A 13 -17.52 -2.67 6.50
CA LEU A 13 -17.87 -1.61 7.47
C LEU A 13 -19.35 -1.69 7.95
N GLY A 14 -20.21 -2.42 7.23
CA GLY A 14 -21.61 -2.71 7.55
C GLY A 14 -21.90 -3.75 8.65
N ALA A 15 -21.00 -4.63 9.11
CA ALA A 15 -21.39 -5.64 10.11
C ALA A 15 -21.67 -5.03 11.50
N GLY A 16 -20.88 -4.03 11.91
CA GLY A 16 -21.14 -3.27 13.14
C GLY A 16 -22.32 -2.30 13.02
N LEU A 17 -22.54 -1.72 11.83
CA LEU A 17 -23.61 -0.75 11.58
C LEU A 17 -25.02 -1.38 11.52
N LEU A 18 -25.13 -2.62 11.02
CA LEU A 18 -26.42 -3.32 10.96
C LEU A 18 -26.89 -3.82 12.34
N GLY A 19 -25.98 -4.01 13.29
CA GLY A 19 -26.29 -4.43 14.67
C GLY A 19 -27.05 -3.37 15.47
N THR A 20 -26.80 -2.08 15.20
CA THR A 20 -27.43 -0.94 15.89
C THR A 20 -28.76 -0.51 15.27
N LEU A 21 -29.03 -0.86 14.00
CA LEU A 21 -30.29 -0.56 13.32
C LEU A 21 -31.44 -1.53 13.65
N ALA A 22 -31.14 -2.70 14.24
CA ALA A 22 -32.14 -3.73 14.57
C ALA A 22 -32.80 -3.59 15.96
N LEU A 23 -32.48 -2.55 16.74
CA LEU A 23 -33.03 -2.34 18.10
C LEU A 23 -33.72 -0.99 18.26
N ALA A 24 -34.62 -0.65 17.34
CA ALA A 24 -35.58 0.43 17.55
C ALA A 24 -36.96 0.07 16.97
N GLY A 25 -37.78 -0.61 17.77
CA GLY A 25 -39.22 -0.69 17.48
C GLY A 25 -39.97 -1.86 18.08
N CYS A 26 -40.48 -1.71 19.31
CA CYS A 26 -41.89 -1.95 19.62
C CYS A 26 -42.24 -1.39 21.02
N PRO A 27 -43.37 -0.68 21.17
CA PRO A 27 -43.80 -0.09 22.43
C PRO A 27 -44.65 -1.10 23.21
N ASP A 28 -44.51 -1.11 24.54
CA ASP A 28 -45.56 -1.66 25.41
C ASP A 28 -45.84 -0.72 26.59
N GLU A 29 -47.13 -0.47 26.78
CA GLU A 29 -47.71 0.52 27.68
C GLU A 29 -47.76 0.07 29.16
N GLY A 30 -47.18 0.91 30.03
CA GLY A 30 -47.74 1.34 31.34
C GLY A 30 -47.63 0.43 32.59
N PRO A 31 -48.04 0.92 33.78
CA PRO A 31 -47.78 2.24 34.36
C PRO A 31 -47.33 2.18 35.85
N GLY A 32 -46.75 3.26 36.38
CA GLY A 32 -46.96 3.62 37.80
C GLY A 32 -45.79 4.20 38.61
N ALA A 33 -46.00 5.46 39.05
CA ALA A 33 -45.48 6.14 40.25
C ALA A 33 -43.94 6.26 40.40
N GLY A 34 -43.31 7.44 40.44
CA GLY A 34 -43.72 8.72 41.02
C GLY A 34 -42.83 8.99 42.24
N THR A 35 -41.98 10.02 42.18
CA THR A 35 -41.81 11.10 43.18
C THR A 35 -40.59 11.98 42.85
N GLU A 36 -40.83 13.28 43.00
CA GLU A 36 -39.93 14.44 42.91
C GLU A 36 -38.73 14.36 43.86
N THR A 37 -37.63 15.06 43.53
CA THR A 37 -37.22 16.33 44.18
C THR A 37 -35.84 16.87 43.73
N ASP A 38 -35.89 18.12 43.26
CA ASP A 38 -35.01 19.29 43.42
C ASP A 38 -33.49 19.21 43.70
N GLY A 39 -32.80 20.11 42.98
CA GLY A 39 -31.69 20.96 43.47
C GLY A 39 -30.29 20.49 43.08
N THR A 40 -29.35 21.31 42.61
CA THR A 40 -29.22 22.77 42.52
C THR A 40 -28.01 23.08 41.63
N SER A 41 -28.10 24.17 40.88
CA SER A 41 -26.99 24.84 40.19
C SER A 41 -25.96 25.42 41.16
N THR A 42 -24.70 25.56 40.72
CA THR A 42 -24.00 26.87 40.76
C THR A 42 -22.78 26.89 39.84
N SER A 43 -22.76 27.91 38.99
CA SER A 43 -21.65 28.47 38.23
C SER A 43 -20.75 29.38 39.08
N ALA A 44 -19.44 29.47 38.78
CA ALA A 44 -18.64 30.69 38.89
C ALA A 44 -17.31 30.57 38.11
N GLY A 45 -17.01 31.55 37.25
CA GLY A 45 -15.73 31.70 36.54
C GLY A 45 -14.71 32.59 37.31
N PRO A 46 -13.82 33.34 36.62
CA PRO A 46 -12.37 33.03 36.56
C PRO A 46 -11.45 34.12 37.16
N GLY A 47 -10.13 33.84 37.26
CA GLY A 47 -9.12 34.80 37.73
C GLY A 47 -7.65 34.48 37.36
N SER A 48 -7.16 35.17 36.33
CA SER A 48 -5.85 35.81 36.04
C SER A 48 -4.47 35.30 36.58
N SER A 49 -3.56 35.08 35.61
CA SER A 49 -2.19 35.63 35.39
C SER A 49 -1.09 35.64 36.49
N ALA A 50 0.08 35.08 36.18
CA ALA A 50 1.41 35.72 36.24
C ALA A 50 2.50 34.84 35.57
N GLU A 51 3.50 35.51 34.99
CA GLU A 51 4.57 35.06 34.08
C GLU A 51 5.94 34.89 34.82
N PRO A 52 7.11 34.60 34.16
CA PRO A 52 8.02 33.51 34.54
C PRO A 52 9.41 33.94 35.07
N GLU A 53 10.20 32.99 35.58
CA GLU A 53 11.60 33.19 35.98
C GLU A 53 12.61 32.50 35.04
N THR A 54 13.64 33.26 34.67
CA THR A 54 14.84 32.91 33.89
C THR A 54 16.01 32.49 34.78
N LEU A 55 16.84 31.52 34.36
CA LEU A 55 18.21 31.33 34.85
C LEU A 55 19.19 31.01 33.71
N GLY A 56 20.37 31.65 33.75
CA GLY A 56 21.37 31.72 32.68
C GLY A 56 22.50 30.67 32.71
N PRO A 57 23.55 30.82 31.86
CA PRO A 57 24.55 29.80 31.62
C PRO A 57 25.79 29.92 32.54
N LEU A 58 26.43 28.78 32.79
CA LEU A 58 27.68 28.64 33.55
C LEU A 58 28.87 28.41 32.62
N ASP A 59 29.94 29.15 32.89
CA ASP A 59 31.26 29.08 32.28
C ASP A 59 32.27 28.56 33.32
N GLY A 60 33.26 27.76 32.90
CA GLY A 60 34.44 27.40 33.71
C GLY A 60 35.20 26.17 33.17
N LEU A 61 36.30 26.33 32.42
CA LEU A 61 37.70 26.51 32.85
C LEU A 61 38.52 25.20 32.76
N VAL A 62 39.43 25.13 31.77
CA VAL A 62 40.61 24.24 31.79
C VAL A 62 41.85 25.05 31.43
N THR A 63 42.87 24.88 32.26
CA THR A 63 44.17 25.56 32.33
C THR A 63 45.18 25.01 31.31
N GLY A 64 46.00 25.89 30.72
CA GLY A 64 46.94 25.57 29.63
C GLY A 64 48.36 25.17 30.03
N THR A 65 49.28 25.21 29.06
CA THR A 65 50.70 25.59 29.19
C THR A 65 51.32 25.77 27.79
N THR A 66 52.12 26.81 27.62
CA THR A 66 52.81 27.23 26.39
C THR A 66 54.31 27.41 26.63
N GLY A 67 55.11 27.21 25.58
CA GLY A 67 56.45 27.80 25.38
C GLY A 67 57.28 27.06 24.32
N PRO A 68 58.36 27.64 23.76
CA PRO A 68 58.54 29.02 23.31
C PRO A 68 59.07 29.14 21.85
N GLU A 69 59.19 30.39 21.43
CA GLU A 69 59.69 31.02 20.18
C GLU A 69 60.84 30.33 19.41
N ASP A 70 60.82 30.45 18.07
CA ASP A 70 61.98 30.98 17.34
C ASP A 70 61.58 31.65 16.01
N THR A 71 62.13 32.84 15.78
CA THR A 71 61.93 33.70 14.60
C THR A 71 63.26 33.84 13.87
N THR A 72 63.35 33.35 12.63
CA THR A 72 64.29 33.91 11.63
C THR A 72 63.66 33.86 10.24
N GLY A 73 63.58 35.03 9.60
CA GLY A 73 63.03 35.17 8.25
C GLY A 73 64.08 34.89 7.17
N THR A 74 63.61 34.52 5.98
CA THR A 74 64.24 34.91 4.71
C THR A 74 63.17 34.90 3.62
N THR A 75 63.24 35.92 2.76
CA THR A 75 62.30 36.36 1.74
C THR A 75 62.38 35.60 0.41
N ASP A 76 61.23 35.61 -0.27
CA ASP A 76 60.97 35.64 -1.72
C ASP A 76 61.32 34.44 -2.62
N GLY A 77 60.25 33.74 -3.00
CA GLY A 77 60.15 32.92 -4.20
C GLY A 77 58.71 32.94 -4.72
N SER A 78 58.36 33.98 -5.47
CA SER A 78 57.10 34.10 -6.21
C SER A 78 56.93 32.94 -7.20
N SER A 79 55.93 32.10 -6.94
CA SER A 79 55.18 31.42 -7.99
C SER A 79 53.70 31.56 -7.65
N THR A 80 53.03 32.47 -8.33
CA THR A 80 51.56 32.51 -8.39
C THR A 80 51.09 31.24 -9.11
N GLY A 81 50.98 30.15 -8.35
CA GLY A 81 50.12 29.03 -8.71
C GLY A 81 48.69 29.51 -8.50
N SER A 82 47.99 29.76 -9.60
CA SER A 82 46.53 29.77 -9.61
C SER A 82 46.07 28.47 -8.97
N THR A 83 45.58 28.52 -7.74
CA THR A 83 44.65 27.52 -7.22
C THR A 83 43.40 27.68 -8.07
N GLY A 84 43.40 27.03 -9.23
CA GLY A 84 42.14 26.77 -9.92
C GLY A 84 41.31 25.98 -8.95
N ASP A 85 40.07 26.43 -8.73
CA ASP A 85 39.09 25.63 -8.00
C ASP A 85 39.14 24.19 -8.54
N PRO A 86 39.06 23.17 -7.67
CA PRO A 86 38.93 21.81 -8.14
C PRO A 86 37.79 21.77 -9.16
N PRO A 87 37.95 21.05 -10.29
CA PRO A 87 36.87 20.94 -11.26
C PRO A 87 35.60 20.49 -10.50
N PRO A 88 34.41 21.02 -10.86
CA PRO A 88 33.18 20.64 -10.19
C PRO A 88 33.08 19.12 -10.15
N ALA A 89 32.72 18.58 -8.99
CA ALA A 89 32.54 17.15 -8.81
C ALA A 89 31.52 16.70 -9.87
N ARG A 90 31.91 15.77 -10.74
CA ARG A 90 31.00 15.26 -11.78
C ARG A 90 30.35 13.99 -11.29
N GLY A 91 29.05 13.86 -11.52
CA GLY A 91 28.30 12.61 -11.39
C GLY A 91 27.29 12.61 -10.24
N LEU A 92 26.87 11.43 -9.82
CA LEU A 92 25.89 11.24 -8.76
C LEU A 92 26.56 10.92 -7.41
N ALA A 93 25.91 11.30 -6.32
CA ALA A 93 26.15 10.73 -5.00
C ALA A 93 24.89 10.06 -4.48
N VAL A 94 25.09 8.95 -3.77
CA VAL A 94 24.03 8.14 -3.18
C VAL A 94 24.29 7.96 -1.69
N GLY A 95 23.25 8.14 -0.90
CA GLY A 95 23.22 7.78 0.52
C GLY A 95 22.06 6.83 0.75
N ALA A 96 22.17 5.96 1.74
CA ALA A 96 21.12 5.01 2.06
C ALA A 96 21.12 4.66 3.54
N SER A 97 19.93 4.36 4.06
CA SER A 97 19.73 3.89 5.42
C SER A 97 18.62 2.87 5.47
N ILE A 98 18.66 2.02 6.50
CA ILE A 98 17.61 1.05 6.81
C ILE A 98 17.47 0.95 8.32
N VAL A 99 16.23 0.98 8.81
CA VAL A 99 15.89 0.93 10.23
C VAL A 99 14.84 -0.16 10.48
N THR A 100 14.76 -0.64 11.72
CA THR A 100 13.71 -1.59 12.13
C THR A 100 12.39 -0.85 12.37
N LEU A 101 11.28 -1.51 12.07
CA LEU A 101 9.93 -1.10 12.44
C LEU A 101 9.34 -1.99 13.52
N LEU A 102 10.11 -2.94 14.08
CA LEU A 102 9.59 -3.83 15.10
C LEU A 102 9.10 -3.04 16.33
N PRO A 103 7.92 -3.36 16.90
CA PRO A 103 7.45 -2.72 18.12
C PRO A 103 8.39 -2.97 19.29
N GLU A 104 8.40 -2.06 20.27
CA GLU A 104 9.30 -2.17 21.43
C GLU A 104 8.72 -3.05 22.56
N VAL A 105 9.64 -3.70 23.27
CA VAL A 105 9.43 -4.36 24.57
C VAL A 105 10.54 -3.89 25.51
N ASP A 106 10.16 -3.39 26.69
CA ASP A 106 11.07 -2.78 27.67
C ASP A 106 11.90 -1.61 27.07
N GLY A 107 11.30 -0.85 26.14
CA GLY A 107 11.87 0.33 25.48
C GLY A 107 12.95 0.00 24.44
N SER A 108 12.93 -1.21 23.87
CA SER A 108 13.85 -1.61 22.81
C SER A 108 13.32 -2.76 21.96
N THR A 109 14.01 -3.05 20.85
CA THR A 109 13.76 -4.25 20.03
C THR A 109 14.75 -5.38 20.32
N ALA A 110 15.36 -5.40 21.52
CA ALA A 110 16.39 -6.39 21.89
C ALA A 110 15.86 -7.84 21.97
N TYR A 111 14.55 -8.01 22.16
CA TYR A 111 13.92 -9.34 22.09
C TYR A 111 14.09 -9.98 20.70
N ALA A 112 14.29 -9.19 19.65
CA ALA A 112 14.50 -9.64 18.28
C ALA A 112 15.97 -9.90 17.92
N ASP A 113 16.93 -9.65 18.82
CA ASP A 113 18.35 -9.92 18.58
C ASP A 113 18.62 -11.38 18.15
N PRO A 114 17.98 -12.41 18.73
CA PRO A 114 18.10 -13.79 18.24
C PRO A 114 17.68 -13.95 16.78
N LEU A 115 16.69 -13.20 16.31
CA LEU A 115 16.21 -13.22 14.91
C LEU A 115 17.16 -12.49 13.96
N ARG A 116 17.86 -11.46 14.45
CA ARG A 116 18.90 -10.76 13.69
C ARG A 116 20.11 -11.68 13.46
N ASP A 117 20.52 -12.38 14.52
CA ASP A 117 21.67 -13.28 14.52
C ASP A 117 21.40 -14.60 13.78
N ALA A 118 20.23 -15.20 14.01
CA ALA A 118 19.85 -16.52 13.51
C ALA A 118 18.33 -16.61 13.27
N PRO A 119 17.80 -15.93 12.24
CA PRO A 119 16.38 -15.99 11.91
C PRO A 119 15.90 -17.42 11.54
N PRO A 120 14.63 -17.75 11.80
CA PRO A 120 14.01 -19.02 11.40
C PRO A 120 13.64 -19.04 9.90
N LEU A 121 14.60 -18.74 9.02
CA LEU A 121 14.37 -18.46 7.59
C LEU A 121 13.75 -19.62 6.78
N ALA A 122 13.55 -20.81 7.35
CA ALA A 122 12.97 -21.96 6.67
C ALA A 122 13.48 -22.14 5.22
N THR A 123 14.80 -22.13 5.01
CA THR A 123 15.41 -22.04 3.66
C THR A 123 15.86 -23.37 3.08
N GLU A 124 15.90 -24.42 3.90
CA GLU A 124 16.35 -25.74 3.46
C GLU A 124 15.19 -26.51 2.82
N PRO A 125 15.41 -27.21 1.69
CA PRO A 125 14.38 -28.03 1.09
C PRO A 125 13.78 -29.04 2.06
N GLY A 126 12.46 -29.05 2.14
CA GLY A 126 11.71 -29.88 3.09
C GLY A 126 11.65 -29.37 4.53
N ASP A 127 12.13 -28.16 4.80
CA ASP A 127 11.78 -27.42 6.02
C ASP A 127 10.27 -27.11 5.98
N PRO A 128 9.48 -27.52 6.99
CA PRO A 128 8.05 -27.30 6.96
C PRO A 128 7.68 -25.83 7.18
N GLY A 129 8.61 -24.96 7.60
CA GLY A 129 8.39 -23.52 7.74
C GLY A 129 7.30 -23.16 8.73
N LEU A 130 7.27 -23.83 9.89
CA LEU A 130 6.20 -23.69 10.89
C LEU A 130 6.55 -22.78 12.08
N ASP A 131 7.78 -22.30 12.16
CA ASP A 131 8.27 -21.54 13.32
C ASP A 131 7.84 -20.06 13.22
N PRO A 132 6.93 -19.57 14.07
CA PRO A 132 6.49 -18.18 14.08
C PRO A 132 7.54 -17.22 14.65
N GLY A 133 8.65 -17.72 15.20
CA GLY A 133 9.74 -16.94 15.75
C GLY A 133 9.56 -16.57 17.23
N VAL A 134 10.00 -15.38 17.62
CA VAL A 134 10.06 -14.97 19.02
C VAL A 134 8.67 -14.60 19.54
N PHE A 135 8.21 -15.31 20.57
CA PHE A 135 6.99 -14.96 21.28
C PHE A 135 7.17 -13.71 22.16
N VAL A 136 6.18 -12.81 22.09
CA VAL A 136 6.06 -11.58 22.85
C VAL A 136 4.72 -11.60 23.58
N GLU A 137 4.79 -11.61 24.92
CA GLU A 137 3.60 -11.62 25.76
C GLU A 137 2.77 -10.34 25.61
N GLN A 138 3.44 -9.19 25.56
CA GLN A 138 2.82 -7.88 25.43
C GLN A 138 3.82 -6.85 24.88
N TRP A 139 3.35 -5.97 24.02
CA TRP A 139 4.11 -4.81 23.53
C TRP A 139 4.03 -3.64 24.51
N ASP A 140 5.03 -2.76 24.52
CA ASP A 140 5.03 -1.58 25.38
C ASP A 140 3.83 -0.66 25.15
N VAL A 141 3.35 -0.63 23.91
CA VAL A 141 2.22 0.17 23.41
C VAL A 141 0.87 -0.55 23.45
N GLY A 142 0.81 -1.72 24.10
CA GLY A 142 -0.42 -2.52 24.19
C GLY A 142 -0.70 -3.35 22.95
N THR A 143 -1.96 -3.58 22.61
CA THR A 143 -2.36 -4.48 21.52
C THR A 143 -1.99 -3.90 20.15
N ILE A 144 -1.38 -4.73 19.30
CA ILE A 144 -1.08 -4.40 17.90
C ILE A 144 -1.79 -5.42 17.02
N ALA A 145 -2.75 -4.96 16.22
CA ALA A 145 -3.41 -5.79 15.21
C ALA A 145 -2.47 -6.06 14.02
N ILE A 146 -2.73 -7.15 13.29
CA ILE A 146 -2.04 -7.48 12.04
C ILE A 146 -2.92 -7.08 10.87
N GLY A 147 -2.36 -6.44 9.83
CA GLY A 147 -3.08 -5.75 8.76
C GLY A 147 -4.23 -6.52 8.10
N ASN A 148 -4.07 -7.82 7.87
CA ASN A 148 -5.14 -8.75 7.45
C ASN A 148 -5.15 -10.03 8.32
N GLY A 149 -4.72 -9.90 9.58
CA GLY A 149 -4.56 -11.01 10.51
C GLY A 149 -5.53 -10.91 11.69
N PHE A 150 -5.03 -11.29 12.87
CA PHE A 150 -5.79 -11.18 14.10
C PHE A 150 -5.69 -9.76 14.70
N PRO A 151 -6.68 -9.35 15.51
CA PRO A 151 -6.65 -8.09 16.24
C PRO A 151 -5.51 -7.99 17.28
N SER A 152 -4.76 -9.07 17.54
CA SER A 152 -3.59 -9.07 18.42
C SER A 152 -2.44 -9.88 17.81
N SER A 153 -1.23 -9.37 17.99
CA SER A 153 0.02 -10.01 17.59
C SER A 153 0.85 -10.39 18.81
N HIS A 154 1.51 -11.55 18.74
CA HIS A 154 2.31 -12.13 19.82
C HIS A 154 3.58 -12.85 19.35
N TRP A 155 3.86 -12.90 18.05
CA TRP A 155 5.11 -13.48 17.55
C TRP A 155 5.80 -12.54 16.58
N VAL A 156 7.12 -12.63 16.50
CA VAL A 156 7.94 -11.99 15.47
C VAL A 156 8.76 -13.06 14.77
N HIS A 157 8.47 -13.30 13.50
CA HIS A 157 9.18 -14.28 12.68
C HIS A 157 10.50 -13.70 12.17
N ASP A 158 10.44 -12.50 11.60
CA ASP A 158 11.58 -11.77 11.07
C ASP A 158 11.37 -10.25 11.16
N GLU A 159 12.43 -9.52 10.81
CA GLU A 159 12.45 -8.06 10.81
C GLU A 159 11.52 -7.47 9.74
N ILE A 160 10.73 -6.48 10.16
CA ILE A 160 10.09 -5.48 9.30
C ILE A 160 10.90 -4.18 9.35
N ARG A 161 11.06 -3.50 8.21
CA ARG A 161 11.99 -2.38 8.06
C ARG A 161 11.38 -1.19 7.34
N ALA A 162 11.97 -0.04 7.56
CA ALA A 162 11.88 1.09 6.65
C ALA A 162 13.27 1.35 6.06
N GLY A 163 13.34 1.55 4.75
CA GLY A 163 14.59 1.86 4.06
C GLY A 163 14.44 3.10 3.19
N ALA A 164 15.52 3.86 3.05
CA ALA A 164 15.57 5.03 2.18
C ALA A 164 16.87 5.05 1.37
N VAL A 165 16.77 5.43 0.10
CA VAL A 165 17.91 5.64 -0.80
C VAL A 165 17.78 7.03 -1.42
N ALA A 166 18.79 7.87 -1.16
CA ALA A 166 18.86 9.24 -1.64
C ALA A 166 19.83 9.37 -2.81
N PHE A 167 19.44 10.13 -3.84
CA PHE A 167 20.25 10.42 -5.03
C PHE A 167 20.39 11.93 -5.18
N THR A 168 21.62 12.41 -5.35
CA THR A 168 21.89 13.83 -5.62
C THR A 168 22.91 13.99 -6.73
N ARG A 169 22.82 15.09 -7.47
CA ARG A 169 23.82 15.46 -8.46
C ARG A 169 24.96 16.23 -7.81
N LEU A 170 26.18 15.83 -8.12
CA LEU A 170 27.40 16.49 -7.66
C LEU A 170 27.78 17.69 -8.55
N ASP A 171 27.26 17.73 -9.78
CA ASP A 171 27.60 18.74 -10.79
C ASP A 171 26.59 19.88 -10.88
N ASP A 172 25.49 19.80 -10.13
CA ASP A 172 24.43 20.80 -10.08
C ASP A 172 23.89 20.97 -8.65
N ASP A 173 24.39 21.98 -7.94
CA ASP A 173 23.93 22.33 -6.59
C ASP A 173 22.45 22.79 -6.54
N GLN A 174 21.82 23.06 -7.69
CA GLN A 174 20.40 23.40 -7.77
C GLN A 174 19.52 22.19 -8.08
N ALA A 175 20.11 21.04 -8.46
CA ALA A 175 19.34 19.82 -8.64
C ALA A 175 18.73 19.37 -7.30
N PRO A 176 17.51 18.79 -7.33
CA PRO A 176 16.91 18.21 -6.14
C PRO A 176 17.69 16.97 -5.69
N THR A 177 17.51 16.59 -4.43
CA THR A 177 17.88 15.28 -3.91
C THR A 177 16.63 14.41 -3.90
N LEU A 178 16.57 13.43 -4.80
CA LEU A 178 15.51 12.42 -4.81
C LEU A 178 15.71 11.47 -3.64
N VAL A 179 14.67 11.16 -2.88
CA VAL A 179 14.69 10.09 -1.89
C VAL A 179 13.58 9.09 -2.22
N LEU A 180 13.96 7.84 -2.44
CA LEU A 180 13.02 6.72 -2.53
C LEU A 180 13.01 6.01 -1.18
N ALA A 181 11.85 5.95 -0.53
CA ALA A 181 11.65 5.29 0.75
C ALA A 181 10.55 4.22 0.66
N THR A 182 10.76 3.10 1.33
CA THR A 182 9.78 2.01 1.46
C THR A 182 9.65 1.57 2.91
N ALA A 183 8.48 1.07 3.30
CA ALA A 183 8.24 0.51 4.62
C ALA A 183 7.51 -0.83 4.52
N ASP A 184 7.91 -1.80 5.35
CA ASP A 184 7.35 -3.16 5.44
C ASP A 184 6.00 -3.18 6.18
N VAL A 185 5.04 -2.43 5.64
CA VAL A 185 3.71 -2.20 6.22
C VAL A 185 2.63 -2.43 5.16
N TYR A 186 1.39 -2.54 5.61
CA TYR A 186 0.28 -2.86 4.72
C TYR A 186 -0.04 -1.72 3.73
N MET A 187 -0.22 -0.50 4.23
CA MET A 187 -0.46 0.68 3.39
C MET A 187 -0.19 1.98 4.14
N LEU A 188 0.08 3.07 3.43
CA LEU A 188 0.25 4.41 4.00
C LEU A 188 -0.66 5.40 3.26
N PHE A 189 -1.50 6.12 4.00
CA PHE A 189 -2.37 7.14 3.40
C PHE A 189 -1.63 8.47 3.25
N ALA A 190 -2.05 9.29 2.27
CA ALA A 190 -1.43 10.59 2.01
C ALA A 190 -1.25 11.51 3.26
N PRO A 191 -2.20 11.62 4.21
CA PRO A 191 -1.99 12.41 5.43
C PRO A 191 -0.85 11.86 6.32
N ASP A 192 -0.73 10.55 6.42
CA ASP A 192 0.30 9.88 7.23
C ASP A 192 1.68 10.07 6.58
N ILE A 193 1.77 10.01 5.24
CA ILE A 193 2.99 10.33 4.48
C ILE A 193 3.37 11.80 4.64
N ALA A 194 2.41 12.72 4.65
CA ALA A 194 2.67 14.13 4.92
C ALA A 194 3.27 14.33 6.31
N SER A 195 2.77 13.62 7.33
CA SER A 195 3.36 13.62 8.68
C SER A 195 4.80 13.11 8.71
N ILE A 196 5.11 12.04 7.98
CA ILE A 196 6.50 11.56 7.81
C ILE A 196 7.39 12.68 7.24
N LYS A 197 6.93 13.39 6.20
CA LYS A 197 7.68 14.50 5.59
C LYS A 197 7.88 15.67 6.57
N ASP A 198 6.88 16.00 7.38
CA ASP A 198 7.01 17.02 8.44
C ASP A 198 8.04 16.61 9.51
N LYS A 199 8.08 15.33 9.87
CA LYS A 199 9.10 14.77 10.79
C LYS A 199 10.50 14.84 10.18
N VAL A 200 10.65 14.52 8.90
CA VAL A 200 11.93 14.69 8.17
C VAL A 200 12.35 16.15 8.20
N LEU A 201 11.46 17.10 7.89
CA LEU A 201 11.74 18.54 7.97
C LEU A 201 12.27 18.95 9.36
N ALA A 202 11.67 18.42 10.42
CA ALA A 202 12.11 18.68 11.79
C ALA A 202 13.52 18.14 12.08
N LEU A 203 13.89 16.98 11.51
CA LEU A 203 15.20 16.35 11.68
C LEU A 203 16.30 17.04 10.88
N VAL A 204 16.05 17.37 9.60
CA VAL A 204 17.10 17.86 8.67
C VAL A 204 17.14 19.39 8.55
N GLY A 205 16.08 20.07 8.98
CA GLY A 205 15.90 21.52 8.87
C GLY A 205 15.50 22.00 7.47
N GLN A 206 14.85 23.18 7.42
CA GLN A 206 14.28 23.76 6.20
C GLN A 206 15.25 23.83 5.00
N PRO A 207 16.52 24.28 5.13
CA PRO A 207 17.39 24.43 3.97
C PRO A 207 17.72 23.10 3.26
N THR A 208 17.83 22.02 4.03
CA THR A 208 18.04 20.68 3.47
C THR A 208 16.73 20.18 2.87
N PHE A 209 15.63 20.31 3.63
CA PHE A 209 14.30 19.85 3.23
C PHE A 209 13.80 20.49 1.92
N ASP A 210 14.05 21.78 1.71
CA ASP A 210 13.67 22.52 0.48
C ASP A 210 14.28 21.92 -0.80
N ARG A 211 15.32 21.07 -0.68
CA ARG A 211 15.95 20.37 -1.80
C ARG A 211 15.45 18.93 -1.97
N LEU A 212 14.71 18.39 -1.00
CA LEU A 212 14.33 16.98 -1.00
C LEU A 212 13.07 16.75 -1.83
N GLU A 213 13.11 15.73 -2.68
CA GLU A 213 11.95 15.16 -3.34
C GLU A 213 11.72 13.76 -2.78
N ILE A 214 10.92 13.67 -1.71
CA ILE A 214 10.70 12.44 -0.95
C ILE A 214 9.52 11.66 -1.52
N VAL A 215 9.77 10.43 -1.96
CA VAL A 215 8.78 9.48 -2.48
C VAL A 215 8.69 8.30 -1.53
N VAL A 216 7.52 8.09 -0.93
CA VAL A 216 7.30 7.04 0.09
C VAL A 216 6.33 5.98 -0.43
N SER A 217 6.71 4.71 -0.29
CA SER A 217 5.91 3.53 -0.64
C SER A 217 5.71 2.62 0.57
N ALA A 218 4.64 1.81 0.53
CA ALA A 218 4.52 0.61 1.35
C ALA A 218 4.85 -0.64 0.51
N THR A 219 5.35 -1.71 1.13
CA THR A 219 5.55 -3.02 0.45
C THR A 219 4.29 -3.87 0.40
N HIS A 220 3.18 -3.37 0.92
CA HIS A 220 1.91 -4.08 1.05
C HIS A 220 1.91 -5.27 2.02
N ASN A 221 2.75 -5.22 3.04
CA ASN A 221 2.93 -6.33 3.97
C ASN A 221 1.66 -6.63 4.80
N HIS A 222 0.98 -7.74 4.48
CA HIS A 222 -0.24 -8.20 5.18
C HIS A 222 0.03 -8.79 6.56
N MET A 223 1.28 -9.17 6.84
CA MET A 223 1.71 -9.74 8.12
C MET A 223 2.51 -8.73 8.95
N GLY A 224 2.39 -7.44 8.64
CA GLY A 224 2.87 -6.36 9.49
C GLY A 224 1.78 -5.83 10.44
N PRO A 225 2.14 -4.95 11.39
CA PRO A 225 1.18 -4.17 12.16
C PRO A 225 0.16 -3.46 11.26
N ASP A 226 -1.11 -3.41 11.67
CA ASP A 226 -2.17 -2.78 10.88
C ASP A 226 -1.96 -1.27 10.76
N THR A 227 -1.79 -0.81 9.51
CA THR A 227 -1.70 0.61 9.15
C THR A 227 -2.90 1.10 8.34
N SER A 228 -3.88 0.23 8.10
CA SER A 228 -5.10 0.52 7.33
C SER A 228 -6.24 1.01 8.23
N GLY A 229 -6.40 0.42 9.43
CA GLY A 229 -7.48 0.71 10.37
C GLY A 229 -8.59 -0.34 10.42
N LEU A 230 -8.49 -1.40 9.62
CA LEU A 230 -9.54 -2.43 9.50
C LEU A 230 -9.74 -3.23 10.79
N ASP A 231 -8.64 -3.64 11.43
CA ASP A 231 -8.65 -4.46 12.65
C ASP A 231 -8.20 -3.66 13.88
N GLY A 232 -7.92 -2.37 13.69
CA GLY A 232 -7.67 -1.38 14.74
C GLY A 232 -6.23 -0.90 14.73
N ILE A 233 -6.02 0.33 14.25
CA ILE A 233 -4.70 0.99 14.31
C ILE A 233 -4.31 1.24 15.77
N ASN A 234 -3.12 0.76 16.14
CA ASN A 234 -2.45 1.25 17.32
C ASN A 234 -1.76 2.58 16.99
N HIS A 235 -2.40 3.70 17.35
CA HIS A 235 -1.89 5.04 17.02
C HIS A 235 -0.54 5.36 17.69
N GLU A 236 -0.23 4.77 18.86
CA GLU A 236 1.05 4.99 19.53
C GLU A 236 2.19 4.27 18.80
N TYR A 237 1.97 3.02 18.36
CA TYR A 237 2.90 2.33 17.47
C TYR A 237 3.07 3.07 16.13
N TYR A 238 1.98 3.57 15.54
CA TYR A 238 2.01 4.27 14.26
C TYR A 238 2.90 5.54 14.33
N GLU A 239 2.86 6.27 15.44
CA GLU A 239 3.75 7.41 15.67
C GLU A 239 5.22 6.98 15.75
N TYR A 240 5.54 5.92 16.50
CA TYR A 240 6.88 5.33 16.52
C TYR A 240 7.34 4.91 15.11
N MET A 241 6.49 4.19 14.37
CA MET A 241 6.77 3.71 13.03
C MET A 241 7.07 4.86 12.07
N THR A 242 6.27 5.93 12.09
CA THR A 242 6.49 7.11 11.24
C THR A 242 7.73 7.92 11.66
N ASP A 243 8.10 7.91 12.95
CA ASP A 243 9.39 8.43 13.42
C ASP A 243 10.56 7.63 12.83
N GLN A 244 10.47 6.29 12.84
CA GLN A 244 11.51 5.43 12.24
C GLN A 244 11.64 5.68 10.73
N ILE A 245 10.53 5.77 9.98
CA ILE A 245 10.59 6.08 8.54
C ILE A 245 11.27 7.44 8.30
N ALA A 246 10.93 8.46 9.10
CA ALA A 246 11.56 9.78 9.00
C ALA A 246 13.07 9.73 9.33
N LEU A 247 13.49 8.92 10.31
CA LEU A 247 14.90 8.70 10.64
C LEU A 247 15.65 8.03 9.49
N ALA A 248 15.09 6.99 8.85
CA ALA A 248 15.71 6.35 7.69
C ALA A 248 15.95 7.36 6.56
N ILE A 249 14.97 8.22 6.28
CA ILE A 249 15.11 9.27 5.26
C ILE A 249 16.19 10.29 5.66
N ALA A 250 16.16 10.77 6.91
CA ALA A 250 17.12 11.75 7.41
C ALA A 250 18.57 11.22 7.37
N ASP A 251 18.77 9.97 7.78
CA ASP A 251 20.08 9.30 7.74
C ASP A 251 20.56 9.08 6.30
N ALA A 252 19.66 8.72 5.37
CA ALA A 252 20.02 8.53 3.97
C ALA A 252 20.49 9.82 3.28
N VAL A 253 19.97 10.99 3.70
CA VAL A 253 20.38 12.30 3.16
C VAL A 253 21.50 12.98 3.95
N ASP A 254 21.96 12.37 5.05
CA ASP A 254 23.07 12.91 5.83
C ASP A 254 24.34 12.98 4.96
N PRO A 255 25.06 14.11 4.92
CA PRO A 255 26.29 14.24 4.15
C PRO A 255 27.36 13.17 4.42
N ALA A 256 27.36 12.55 5.61
CA ALA A 256 28.25 11.46 5.96
C ALA A 256 27.84 10.11 5.36
N ALA A 257 26.55 9.93 5.02
CA ALA A 257 26.05 8.76 4.31
C ALA A 257 26.20 8.89 2.78
N MET A 258 26.20 10.12 2.25
CA MET A 258 26.30 10.40 0.82
C MET A 258 27.70 10.10 0.25
N ARG A 259 27.75 9.21 -0.74
CA ARG A 259 28.99 8.77 -1.39
C ARG A 259 28.93 8.93 -2.91
N PRO A 260 29.99 9.40 -3.59
CA PRO A 260 30.05 9.39 -5.05
C PRO A 260 29.80 7.98 -5.60
N ALA A 261 28.87 7.85 -6.53
CA ALA A 261 28.37 6.55 -6.97
C ALA A 261 28.41 6.40 -8.50
N GLN A 262 28.58 5.17 -8.94
CA GLN A 262 28.15 4.70 -10.25
C GLN A 262 26.90 3.84 -10.06
N LEU A 263 25.88 4.03 -10.89
CA LEU A 263 24.67 3.24 -10.88
C LEU A 263 24.77 2.11 -11.90
N ARG A 264 24.21 0.95 -11.54
CA ARG A 264 23.92 -0.18 -12.43
C ARG A 264 22.41 -0.32 -12.50
N VAL A 265 21.85 -0.51 -13.69
CA VAL A 265 20.43 -0.69 -13.86
C VAL A 265 20.11 -1.80 -14.86
N ALA A 266 19.06 -2.54 -14.56
CA ALA A 266 18.53 -3.58 -15.42
C ALA A 266 16.99 -3.60 -15.33
N SER A 267 16.36 -4.04 -16.41
CA SER A 267 14.95 -4.42 -16.43
C SER A 267 14.79 -5.76 -17.12
N SER A 268 13.92 -6.59 -16.59
CA SER A 268 13.71 -7.95 -17.09
C SER A 268 12.29 -8.44 -16.75
N ASP A 269 11.91 -9.61 -17.27
CA ASP A 269 10.63 -10.24 -16.93
C ASP A 269 10.83 -11.34 -15.87
N TYR A 270 10.08 -11.26 -14.77
CA TYR A 270 10.11 -12.20 -13.65
C TYR A 270 8.70 -12.40 -13.07
N GLN A 271 8.25 -13.66 -12.95
CA GLN A 271 6.88 -14.02 -12.55
C GLN A 271 6.82 -15.17 -11.54
N PHE A 272 7.96 -15.68 -11.08
CA PHE A 272 7.94 -16.78 -10.14
C PHE A 272 7.33 -16.33 -8.81
N GLY A 273 6.30 -17.05 -8.36
CA GLY A 273 5.55 -16.70 -7.16
C GLY A 273 4.46 -15.66 -7.37
N THR A 274 4.09 -15.33 -8.63
CA THR A 274 3.06 -14.33 -8.95
C THR A 274 2.04 -14.89 -9.93
N ALA A 275 0.76 -14.59 -9.73
CA ALA A 275 -0.29 -14.82 -10.71
C ALA A 275 -1.39 -13.77 -10.57
N ASP A 276 -2.13 -13.52 -11.66
CA ASP A 276 -3.36 -12.74 -11.58
C ASP A 276 -4.51 -13.61 -11.03
N GLY A 277 -5.08 -13.15 -9.92
CA GLY A 277 -6.21 -13.78 -9.24
C GLY A 277 -7.57 -13.49 -9.88
N THR A 278 -7.65 -12.44 -10.69
CA THR A 278 -8.89 -11.92 -11.28
C THR A 278 -8.95 -12.15 -12.78
N THR A 279 -10.13 -11.97 -13.36
CA THR A 279 -10.32 -12.04 -14.81
C THR A 279 -10.59 -10.64 -15.34
N PRO A 280 -10.02 -10.23 -16.49
CA PRO A 280 -9.12 -11.00 -17.34
C PRO A 280 -7.72 -11.14 -16.74
N ARG A 281 -7.13 -12.34 -16.83
CA ARG A 281 -5.80 -12.61 -16.25
C ARG A 281 -4.68 -11.94 -17.04
N ILE A 282 -4.16 -10.83 -16.52
CA ILE A 282 -3.09 -10.04 -17.14
C ILE A 282 -2.00 -9.78 -16.08
N VAL A 283 -0.78 -10.24 -16.34
CA VAL A 283 0.36 -10.07 -15.42
C VAL A 283 1.31 -8.98 -15.89
N ASP A 284 1.77 -8.08 -15.00
CA ASP A 284 2.96 -7.26 -15.22
C ASP A 284 4.19 -8.02 -14.73
N PRO A 285 5.04 -8.56 -15.62
CA PRO A 285 6.22 -9.30 -15.20
C PRO A 285 7.43 -8.43 -14.95
N VAL A 286 7.34 -7.12 -15.16
CA VAL A 286 8.53 -6.28 -15.19
C VAL A 286 9.14 -6.17 -13.80
N LEU A 287 10.40 -6.60 -13.74
CA LEU A 287 11.31 -6.40 -12.63
C LEU A 287 12.29 -5.29 -12.99
N GLY A 288 12.23 -4.18 -12.26
CA GLY A 288 13.22 -3.12 -12.26
C GLY A 288 14.27 -3.38 -11.19
N SER A 289 15.55 -3.24 -11.53
CA SER A 289 16.65 -3.35 -10.57
C SER A 289 17.66 -2.23 -10.78
N LEU A 290 18.02 -1.53 -9.71
CA LEU A 290 19.03 -0.49 -9.69
C LEU A 290 19.97 -0.70 -8.50
N GLN A 291 21.27 -0.56 -8.72
CA GLN A 291 22.28 -0.68 -7.67
C GLN A 291 23.27 0.47 -7.76
N ALA A 292 23.44 1.17 -6.64
CA ALA A 292 24.51 2.14 -6.47
C ALA A 292 25.76 1.42 -5.94
N VAL A 293 26.88 1.60 -6.62
CA VAL A 293 28.20 1.15 -6.16
C VAL A 293 29.11 2.35 -5.99
N ASP A 294 30.12 2.22 -5.12
CA ASP A 294 31.13 3.25 -4.97
C ASP A 294 31.82 3.52 -6.31
N ARG A 295 31.97 4.80 -6.64
CA ARG A 295 32.55 5.21 -7.92
C ARG A 295 34.01 4.77 -8.05
N ASP A 296 34.77 4.83 -6.97
CA ASP A 296 36.21 4.53 -6.96
C ASP A 296 36.47 3.03 -6.70
N ASP A 297 35.54 2.33 -6.02
CA ASP A 297 35.52 0.87 -5.87
C ASP A 297 34.15 0.26 -6.23
N PRO A 298 33.90 -0.07 -7.52
CA PRO A 298 32.63 -0.67 -7.94
C PRO A 298 32.33 -2.06 -7.36
N THR A 299 33.21 -2.64 -6.54
CA THR A 299 32.91 -3.87 -5.79
C THR A 299 32.18 -3.60 -4.48
N GLU A 300 32.22 -2.36 -4.00
CA GLU A 300 31.50 -1.93 -2.81
C GLU A 300 30.12 -1.40 -3.18
N VAL A 301 29.07 -2.08 -2.72
CA VAL A 301 27.68 -1.67 -2.92
C VAL A 301 27.30 -0.62 -1.88
N ILE A 302 26.69 0.47 -2.31
CA ILE A 302 26.13 1.52 -1.45
C ILE A 302 24.67 1.20 -1.14
N ALA A 303 23.89 0.87 -2.18
CA ALA A 303 22.46 0.61 -2.04
C ALA A 303 21.92 -0.22 -3.21
N THR A 304 20.81 -0.93 -2.98
CA THR A 304 20.01 -1.59 -4.03
C THR A 304 18.55 -1.14 -3.96
N VAL A 305 17.95 -0.81 -5.10
CA VAL A 305 16.52 -0.50 -5.25
C VAL A 305 15.95 -1.47 -6.28
N ALA A 306 14.87 -2.15 -5.94
CA ALA A 306 14.13 -2.95 -6.91
C ALA A 306 12.65 -2.54 -6.95
N GLN A 307 12.06 -2.69 -8.13
CA GLN A 307 10.62 -2.59 -8.34
C GLN A 307 10.12 -3.91 -8.90
N TRP A 308 9.20 -4.57 -8.20
CA TRP A 308 8.53 -5.77 -8.70
C TRP A 308 7.06 -5.76 -8.28
N SER A 309 6.23 -6.70 -8.71
CA SER A 309 4.78 -6.64 -8.49
C SER A 309 4.24 -7.97 -8.02
N SER A 310 3.95 -8.08 -6.72
CA SER A 310 3.17 -9.18 -6.16
C SER A 310 2.68 -8.85 -4.75
N HIS A 311 1.43 -9.17 -4.39
CA HIS A 311 0.97 -9.05 -3.00
C HIS A 311 1.82 -9.96 -2.09
N PRO A 312 2.39 -9.50 -0.96
CA PRO A 312 3.13 -10.33 -0.01
C PRO A 312 2.20 -11.11 0.93
N GLU A 313 1.50 -12.10 0.38
CA GLU A 313 0.48 -12.91 1.07
C GLU A 313 0.88 -14.39 1.24
N ASP A 314 2.18 -14.70 1.15
CA ASP A 314 2.68 -16.08 1.21
C ASP A 314 2.24 -16.87 2.46
N THR A 315 1.99 -16.16 3.56
CA THR A 315 1.51 -16.74 4.83
C THR A 315 0.13 -16.21 5.23
N LEU A 316 -0.59 -15.49 4.35
CA LEU A 316 -1.96 -15.10 4.67
C LEU A 316 -2.84 -16.35 4.83
N PHE A 317 -3.62 -16.42 5.91
CA PHE A 317 -4.38 -17.61 6.33
C PHE A 317 -3.52 -18.87 6.62
N PHE A 318 -2.23 -18.70 6.93
CA PHE A 318 -1.37 -19.77 7.44
C PHE A 318 -1.37 -19.78 8.97
N GLY A 319 -1.39 -20.98 9.55
CA GLY A 319 -1.21 -21.22 10.98
C GLY A 319 -2.44 -21.76 11.71
N ASP A 320 -3.53 -22.09 10.99
CA ASP A 320 -4.79 -22.58 11.56
C ASP A 320 -4.74 -24.06 12.01
N ASP A 321 -3.63 -24.72 11.70
CA ASP A 321 -3.25 -26.07 12.11
C ASP A 321 -1.95 -26.11 12.92
N VAL A 322 -1.35 -24.94 13.20
CA VAL A 322 -0.09 -24.82 13.97
C VAL A 322 -0.41 -24.29 15.37
N LEU A 323 -0.19 -25.14 16.36
CA LEU A 323 -0.46 -24.83 17.76
C LEU A 323 0.64 -23.97 18.38
N ALA A 324 0.24 -22.97 19.15
CA ALA A 324 1.11 -22.30 20.11
C ALA A 324 1.65 -23.30 21.15
N GLU A 325 2.87 -23.08 21.63
CA GLU A 325 3.47 -23.91 22.67
C GLU A 325 2.66 -23.82 23.98
N PRO A 326 2.67 -24.83 24.86
CA PRO A 326 1.80 -24.86 26.04
C PRO A 326 1.92 -23.65 26.97
N ALA A 327 3.09 -23.01 27.02
CA ALA A 327 3.31 -21.79 27.80
C ALA A 327 2.65 -20.57 27.14
N GLU A 328 2.86 -20.41 25.83
CA GLU A 328 2.29 -19.35 24.99
C GLU A 328 0.76 -19.45 24.98
N ALA A 329 0.22 -20.65 24.75
CA ALA A 329 -1.22 -20.91 24.81
C ALA A 329 -1.83 -20.54 26.17
N GLY A 330 -1.09 -20.73 27.26
CA GLY A 330 -1.51 -20.32 28.61
C GLY A 330 -1.62 -18.81 28.77
N VAL A 331 -0.72 -18.04 28.13
CA VAL A 331 -0.77 -16.57 28.08
C VAL A 331 -1.94 -16.11 27.25
N LEU A 332 -2.09 -16.62 26.02
CA LEU A 332 -3.17 -16.23 25.11
C LEU A 332 -4.56 -16.51 25.71
N GLN A 333 -4.73 -17.63 26.41
CA GLN A 333 -5.96 -17.94 27.13
C GLN A 333 -6.23 -16.99 28.30
N ALA A 334 -5.18 -16.52 28.98
CA ALA A 334 -5.32 -15.57 30.08
C ALA A 334 -5.69 -14.17 29.58
N LEU A 335 -5.29 -13.82 28.36
CA LEU A 335 -5.60 -12.56 27.69
C LEU A 335 -6.93 -12.57 26.91
N ASP A 336 -7.56 -13.73 26.74
CA ASP A 336 -8.73 -13.93 25.85
C ASP A 336 -8.42 -13.68 24.36
N GLU A 337 -7.16 -13.92 23.99
CA GLU A 337 -6.60 -13.71 22.64
C GLU A 337 -6.21 -15.05 21.97
N CYS A 338 -6.70 -16.16 22.53
CA CYS A 338 -6.49 -17.50 21.98
C CYS A 338 -7.35 -17.72 20.74
N TYR A 339 -6.72 -17.91 19.58
CA TYR A 339 -7.43 -18.36 18.40
C TYR A 339 -7.62 -19.90 18.42
N PRO A 340 -8.86 -20.43 18.49
CA PRO A 340 -9.07 -21.86 18.73
C PRO A 340 -9.03 -22.73 17.47
N GLY A 341 -8.84 -22.12 16.29
CA GLY A 341 -8.77 -22.78 14.99
C GLY A 341 -10.04 -23.55 14.58
N PRO A 342 -10.02 -24.19 13.39
CA PRO A 342 -11.10 -25.04 12.91
C PRO A 342 -11.23 -26.30 13.79
N GLY A 343 -12.20 -26.28 14.70
CA GLY A 343 -12.48 -27.41 15.61
C GLY A 343 -12.55 -27.04 17.09
N GLY A 344 -12.20 -25.80 17.45
CA GLY A 344 -12.41 -25.26 18.79
C GLY A 344 -11.45 -25.81 19.86
N MET A 345 -10.27 -26.31 19.47
CA MET A 345 -9.31 -26.94 20.38
C MET A 345 -7.90 -26.35 20.18
N GLY A 346 -7.26 -25.97 21.29
CA GLY A 346 -5.90 -25.39 21.29
C GLY A 346 -5.91 -23.88 21.07
N CYS A 347 -4.73 -23.25 21.10
CA CYS A 347 -4.51 -21.90 20.59
C CYS A 347 -3.57 -22.04 19.39
N HIS A 348 -3.93 -21.41 18.28
CA HIS A 348 -3.23 -21.49 17.00
C HIS A 348 -2.56 -20.16 16.68
N ILE A 349 -1.52 -20.19 15.86
CA ILE A 349 -0.71 -19.00 15.56
C ILE A 349 -1.29 -18.14 14.42
N GLU A 350 -2.31 -18.65 13.68
CA GLU A 350 -2.85 -17.99 12.48
C GLU A 350 -3.01 -16.49 12.69
N GLY A 351 -2.43 -15.68 11.81
CA GLY A 351 -2.58 -14.22 11.78
C GLY A 351 -2.12 -13.47 13.04
N GLN A 352 -1.43 -14.10 14.00
CA GLN A 352 -0.95 -13.45 15.24
C GLN A 352 0.56 -13.16 15.24
N TYR A 353 1.24 -13.24 14.09
CA TYR A 353 2.68 -13.02 13.96
C TYR A 353 3.02 -11.85 13.04
N ILE A 354 4.12 -11.16 13.37
CA ILE A 354 4.75 -10.14 12.55
C ILE A 354 5.80 -10.80 11.65
N SER A 355 5.73 -10.53 10.35
CA SER A 355 6.76 -10.91 9.38
C SER A 355 6.88 -9.87 8.27
N GLY A 356 8.06 -9.71 7.67
CA GLY A 356 8.28 -8.89 6.47
C GLY A 356 7.84 -9.54 5.16
N GLY A 357 7.34 -10.79 5.18
CA GLY A 357 6.94 -11.50 3.98
C GLY A 357 8.10 -11.71 2.99
N PHE A 358 7.79 -12.05 1.73
CA PHE A 358 8.83 -12.35 0.76
C PHE A 358 9.67 -11.11 0.42
N SER A 359 9.06 -9.92 0.47
CA SER A 359 9.73 -8.65 0.19
C SER A 359 10.78 -8.35 1.27
N GLY A 360 10.43 -8.50 2.55
CA GLY A 360 11.37 -8.38 3.67
C GLY A 360 12.47 -9.43 3.62
N PHE A 361 12.14 -10.68 3.25
CA PHE A 361 13.13 -11.73 3.03
C PHE A 361 14.10 -11.38 1.90
N ALA A 362 13.59 -10.91 0.76
CA ALA A 362 14.39 -10.53 -0.39
C ALA A 362 15.36 -9.38 -0.05
N VAL A 363 14.89 -8.35 0.68
CA VAL A 363 15.73 -7.26 1.20
C VAL A 363 16.86 -7.82 2.07
N ARG A 364 16.54 -8.71 3.01
CA ARG A 364 17.53 -9.36 3.87
C ARG A 364 18.58 -10.10 3.04
N HIS A 365 18.15 -10.95 2.09
CA HIS A 365 19.06 -11.73 1.26
C HIS A 365 19.95 -10.83 0.40
N LEU A 366 19.40 -9.75 -0.18
CA LEU A 366 20.19 -8.74 -0.90
C LEU A 366 21.29 -8.16 0.00
N MET A 367 20.93 -7.68 1.19
CA MET A 367 21.90 -7.12 2.14
C MET A 367 23.00 -8.13 2.50
N GLU A 368 22.64 -9.40 2.72
CA GLU A 368 23.61 -10.48 3.00
C GLU A 368 24.57 -10.70 1.82
N GLN A 369 24.08 -10.65 0.57
CA GLN A 369 24.90 -10.82 -0.63
C GLN A 369 25.72 -9.57 -0.99
N THR A 370 25.34 -8.38 -0.50
CA THR A 370 26.00 -7.10 -0.82
C THR A 370 26.80 -6.52 0.34
N GLY A 371 27.23 -7.36 1.29
CA GLY A 371 28.12 -6.92 2.38
C GLY A 371 27.45 -6.01 3.42
N GLY A 372 26.11 -6.09 3.55
CA GLY A 372 25.30 -5.31 4.48
C GLY A 372 24.77 -3.99 3.91
N ALA A 373 25.01 -3.70 2.63
CA ALA A 373 24.50 -2.48 1.99
C ALA A 373 22.95 -2.44 2.01
N PRO A 374 22.32 -1.31 2.40
CA PRO A 374 20.86 -1.19 2.41
C PRO A 374 20.22 -1.56 1.07
N ALA A 375 19.08 -2.25 1.14
CA ALA A 375 18.25 -2.58 -0.01
C ALA A 375 16.79 -2.21 0.26
N ILE A 376 16.08 -1.78 -0.78
CA ILE A 376 14.64 -1.51 -0.73
C ILE A 376 13.93 -2.17 -1.90
N ILE A 377 12.70 -2.62 -1.66
CA ILE A 377 11.76 -3.10 -2.68
C ILE A 377 10.54 -2.18 -2.67
N ILE A 378 10.13 -1.77 -3.86
CA ILE A 378 8.92 -1.00 -4.09
C ILE A 378 7.99 -1.89 -4.92
N GLU A 379 6.76 -2.05 -4.47
CA GLU A 379 5.77 -2.81 -5.24
C GLU A 379 5.39 -2.06 -6.52
N GLY A 380 4.85 -2.76 -7.52
CA GLY A 380 4.32 -2.17 -8.76
C GLY A 380 2.80 -2.28 -8.83
N PRO A 381 2.19 -2.50 -10.02
CA PRO A 381 0.76 -2.75 -10.13
C PRO A 381 0.37 -4.10 -9.55
N LEU A 382 0.31 -4.19 -8.23
CA LEU A 382 0.03 -5.41 -7.50
C LEU A 382 -1.46 -5.73 -7.43
N GLY A 383 -2.37 -4.82 -7.79
CA GLY A 383 -3.77 -4.86 -7.37
C GLY A 383 -4.59 -6.08 -7.76
N VAL A 384 -4.14 -6.94 -8.66
CA VAL A 384 -4.76 -8.28 -8.85
C VAL A 384 -3.72 -9.41 -8.87
N LEU A 385 -2.46 -9.06 -8.62
CA LEU A 385 -1.31 -9.95 -8.64
C LEU A 385 -1.04 -10.52 -7.25
N GLN A 386 -1.44 -11.76 -7.05
CA GLN A 386 -1.33 -12.42 -5.76
C GLN A 386 -0.09 -13.33 -5.73
N SER A 387 0.79 -13.15 -4.74
CA SER A 387 1.68 -14.24 -4.31
C SER A 387 0.94 -15.09 -3.28
N GLY A 388 1.25 -16.37 -3.12
CA GLY A 388 0.69 -17.10 -1.96
C GLY A 388 -0.73 -17.64 -2.13
N LEU A 389 -1.73 -16.75 -2.23
CA LEU A 389 -3.14 -17.12 -2.07
C LEU A 389 -3.66 -18.05 -3.17
N PHE A 390 -3.29 -17.78 -4.43
CA PHE A 390 -3.84 -18.47 -5.60
C PHE A 390 -2.80 -18.92 -6.64
N THR A 391 -1.53 -18.56 -6.46
CA THR A 391 -0.40 -19.05 -7.27
C THR A 391 0.26 -20.27 -6.63
N VAL A 392 0.93 -21.09 -7.44
CA VAL A 392 1.74 -22.21 -6.94
C VAL A 392 3.18 -21.72 -6.81
N THR A 393 3.77 -21.81 -5.63
CA THR A 393 5.24 -21.74 -5.46
C THR A 393 5.76 -23.17 -5.38
N TRP A 394 6.96 -23.42 -5.88
CA TRP A 394 7.50 -24.77 -5.93
C TRP A 394 9.01 -24.82 -5.67
N GLU A 395 9.47 -25.97 -5.22
CA GLU A 395 10.87 -26.37 -5.29
C GLU A 395 11.06 -27.44 -6.38
N THR A 396 12.28 -27.70 -6.81
CA THR A 396 12.58 -28.90 -7.61
C THR A 396 13.48 -29.82 -6.78
N GLU A 397 13.09 -31.08 -6.54
CA GLU A 397 13.78 -31.96 -5.59
C GLU A 397 15.31 -32.09 -5.86
N GLY A 398 16.14 -31.65 -4.89
CA GLY A 398 17.53 -32.06 -4.73
C GLY A 398 18.62 -31.00 -5.03
N PRO A 399 19.91 -31.34 -4.77
CA PRO A 399 21.08 -30.44 -4.83
C PRO A 399 21.46 -29.94 -6.24
N THR A 400 20.55 -30.04 -7.21
CA THR A 400 20.79 -29.62 -8.60
C THR A 400 20.42 -28.17 -8.89
N GLY A 401 19.73 -27.47 -7.97
CA GLY A 401 19.58 -26.01 -8.04
C GLY A 401 19.11 -25.50 -9.41
N GLN A 402 18.13 -26.17 -10.03
CA GLN A 402 17.53 -25.62 -11.24
C GLN A 402 16.79 -24.34 -10.84
N PRO A 403 16.99 -23.22 -11.57
CA PRO A 403 16.23 -22.01 -11.31
C PRO A 403 14.73 -22.31 -11.42
N PRO A 404 13.85 -21.53 -10.75
CA PRO A 404 12.40 -21.75 -10.75
C PRO A 404 11.76 -21.88 -12.14
N GLY A 405 12.48 -21.47 -13.19
CA GLY A 405 12.06 -21.54 -14.59
C GLY A 405 11.73 -20.15 -15.08
N ASP A 406 10.74 -20.04 -15.97
CA ASP A 406 10.15 -18.78 -16.39
C ASP A 406 9.12 -18.23 -15.38
N GLY A 407 8.84 -18.98 -14.30
CA GLY A 407 7.83 -18.63 -13.30
C GLY A 407 6.39 -18.87 -13.76
N GLN A 408 6.18 -19.30 -15.01
CA GLN A 408 4.85 -19.56 -15.59
C GLN A 408 4.53 -21.05 -15.62
N LEU A 409 5.51 -21.87 -15.98
CA LEU A 409 5.33 -23.31 -16.15
C LEU A 409 5.98 -24.07 -15.00
N LEU A 410 5.15 -24.81 -14.26
CA LEU A 410 5.61 -25.73 -13.23
C LEU A 410 6.54 -26.78 -13.86
N PRO A 411 7.84 -26.81 -13.52
CA PRO A 411 8.78 -27.76 -14.10
C PRO A 411 8.43 -29.20 -13.76
N ALA A 412 8.81 -30.14 -14.64
CA ALA A 412 8.61 -31.57 -14.36
C ALA A 412 9.42 -32.00 -13.13
N GLY A 413 8.75 -32.54 -12.11
CA GLY A 413 9.37 -32.92 -10.83
C GLY A 413 9.47 -31.78 -9.81
N ALA A 414 8.79 -30.66 -10.06
CA ALA A 414 8.60 -29.63 -9.07
C ALA A 414 7.61 -30.08 -7.97
N ASP A 415 7.90 -29.73 -6.73
CA ASP A 415 7.08 -30.00 -5.55
C ASP A 415 6.43 -28.68 -5.08
N PRO A 416 5.09 -28.57 -5.13
CA PRO A 416 4.39 -27.39 -4.64
C PRO A 416 4.60 -27.15 -3.15
N ILE A 417 4.90 -25.91 -2.78
CA ILE A 417 5.08 -25.49 -1.39
C ILE A 417 3.73 -24.96 -0.88
N PRO A 418 3.24 -25.43 0.29
CA PRO A 418 2.04 -24.86 0.90
C PRO A 418 2.28 -23.43 1.41
N ARG A 419 1.23 -22.76 1.87
CA ARG A 419 1.38 -21.48 2.59
C ARG A 419 2.08 -21.72 3.92
N ASN A 420 3.28 -21.19 4.10
CA ASN A 420 4.13 -21.31 5.29
C ASN A 420 5.35 -20.37 5.15
N PHE A 421 6.20 -20.30 6.17
CA PHE A 421 7.42 -19.46 6.12
C PHE A 421 8.46 -19.95 5.12
N HIS A 422 8.46 -21.24 4.76
CA HIS A 422 9.36 -21.77 3.74
C HIS A 422 9.05 -21.19 2.35
N ARG A 423 7.77 -21.02 2.04
CA ARG A 423 7.32 -20.37 0.81
C ARG A 423 7.82 -18.94 0.69
N THR A 424 7.67 -18.16 1.76
CA THR A 424 8.18 -16.79 1.88
C THR A 424 9.67 -16.71 1.56
N ALA A 425 10.45 -17.64 2.13
CA ALA A 425 11.88 -17.72 1.92
C ALA A 425 12.27 -18.10 0.49
N VAL A 426 11.55 -19.04 -0.12
CA VAL A 426 11.79 -19.47 -1.50
C VAL A 426 11.48 -18.35 -2.49
N ASN A 427 10.33 -17.68 -2.36
CA ASN A 427 9.96 -16.53 -3.19
C ASN A 427 10.95 -15.38 -3.03
N GLY A 428 11.25 -14.99 -1.78
CA GLY A 428 12.15 -13.87 -1.49
C GLY A 428 13.60 -14.12 -1.97
N ARG A 429 14.13 -15.33 -1.76
CA ARG A 429 15.45 -15.73 -2.26
C ARG A 429 15.50 -15.68 -3.79
N ALA A 430 14.50 -16.27 -4.45
CA ALA A 430 14.47 -16.32 -5.91
C ALA A 430 14.41 -14.93 -6.54
N LEU A 431 13.61 -14.02 -5.96
CA LEU A 431 13.53 -12.62 -6.37
C LEU A 431 14.89 -11.91 -6.21
N ALA A 432 15.50 -12.03 -5.04
CA ALA A 432 16.78 -11.38 -4.75
C ALA A 432 17.93 -11.92 -5.63
N ASP A 433 17.99 -13.23 -5.85
CA ASP A 433 18.97 -13.84 -6.76
C ASP A 433 18.76 -13.36 -8.21
N ARG A 434 17.50 -13.18 -8.63
CA ARG A 434 17.18 -12.61 -9.94
C ARG A 434 17.66 -11.16 -10.06
N ILE A 435 17.37 -10.32 -9.07
CA ILE A 435 17.82 -8.91 -9.01
C ILE A 435 19.35 -8.83 -9.15
N LEU A 436 20.10 -9.62 -8.38
CA LEU A 436 21.57 -9.64 -8.45
C LEU A 436 22.08 -10.11 -9.81
N SER A 437 21.44 -11.13 -10.40
CA SER A 437 21.78 -11.63 -11.74
C SER A 437 21.56 -10.58 -12.83
N ASP A 438 20.45 -9.86 -12.77
CA ASP A 438 20.12 -8.81 -13.73
C ASP A 438 21.10 -7.65 -13.63
N LEU A 439 21.40 -7.20 -12.40
CA LEU A 439 22.36 -6.12 -12.14
C LEU A 439 23.78 -6.44 -12.57
N ALA A 440 24.20 -7.71 -12.50
CA ALA A 440 25.52 -8.14 -12.96
C ALA A 440 25.71 -7.95 -14.49
N GLN A 441 24.61 -7.85 -15.24
CA GLN A 441 24.59 -7.62 -16.69
C GLN A 441 23.99 -6.26 -17.06
N GLY A 442 23.63 -5.45 -16.06
CA GLY A 442 22.96 -4.16 -16.23
C GLY A 442 23.85 -3.12 -16.89
N GLU A 443 23.21 -2.13 -17.51
CA GLU A 443 23.93 -0.96 -17.99
C GLU A 443 24.38 -0.07 -16.83
N THR A 444 25.44 0.71 -17.04
CA THR A 444 25.98 1.59 -16.00
C THR A 444 25.93 3.05 -16.42
N PHE A 445 25.66 3.92 -15.45
CA PHE A 445 25.67 5.37 -15.64
C PHE A 445 26.09 6.06 -14.34
N ASP A 446 26.77 7.20 -14.44
CA ASP A 446 27.14 8.03 -13.29
C ASP A 446 26.72 9.49 -13.46
N ASP A 447 26.04 9.83 -14.57
CA ASP A 447 25.47 11.12 -14.89
C ASP A 447 24.10 10.98 -15.59
N GLY A 448 23.38 12.08 -15.75
CA GLY A 448 22.05 12.08 -16.37
C GLY A 448 21.08 13.08 -15.75
N PRO A 449 19.86 13.20 -16.28
CA PRO A 449 18.79 13.95 -15.64
C PRO A 449 18.48 13.36 -14.26
N LEU A 450 18.14 14.25 -13.33
CA LEU A 450 17.51 13.94 -12.06
C LEU A 450 16.38 14.95 -11.92
N GLU A 451 15.19 14.53 -12.35
CA GLU A 451 13.99 15.37 -12.40
C GLU A 451 12.86 14.67 -11.66
N VAL A 452 12.11 15.45 -10.88
CA VAL A 452 10.90 14.98 -10.19
C VAL A 452 9.78 15.96 -10.51
N ARG A 453 8.61 15.43 -10.87
CA ARG A 453 7.41 16.22 -11.12
C ARG A 453 6.25 15.62 -10.34
N ARG A 454 5.44 16.48 -9.74
CA ARG A 454 4.26 16.11 -8.97
C ARG A 454 3.02 16.66 -9.63
N GLN A 455 2.04 15.81 -9.86
CA GLN A 455 0.76 16.18 -10.44
C GLN A 455 -0.37 15.84 -9.47
N PRO A 456 -0.92 16.82 -8.74
CA PRO A 456 -2.10 16.58 -7.93
C PRO A 456 -3.32 16.31 -8.81
N PHE A 457 -4.23 15.48 -8.32
CA PHE A 457 -5.53 15.24 -8.95
C PHE A 457 -6.60 14.97 -7.90
N TYR A 458 -7.85 15.04 -8.34
CA TYR A 458 -9.03 14.79 -7.53
C TYR A 458 -9.83 13.65 -8.14
N SER A 459 -10.15 12.64 -7.33
CA SER A 459 -11.01 11.53 -7.72
C SER A 459 -12.27 11.50 -6.86
N ARG A 460 -13.39 11.11 -7.45
CA ARG A 460 -14.66 10.98 -6.73
C ARG A 460 -14.60 9.75 -5.81
N LEU A 461 -14.91 9.97 -4.55
CA LEU A 461 -15.11 8.94 -3.54
C LEU A 461 -16.54 8.40 -3.65
N ALA A 462 -16.78 7.61 -4.68
CA ALA A 462 -18.09 7.02 -4.95
C ALA A 462 -18.45 5.92 -3.93
N ASN A 463 -17.44 5.27 -3.34
CA ASN A 463 -17.62 4.29 -2.30
C ASN A 463 -18.04 4.95 -0.98
N LEU A 464 -19.28 4.71 -0.55
CA LEU A 464 -19.79 5.28 0.69
C LEU A 464 -19.07 4.71 1.93
N GLY A 465 -18.57 3.47 1.87
CA GLY A 465 -17.83 2.84 2.96
C GLY A 465 -16.64 3.69 3.38
N PHE A 466 -15.82 4.11 2.42
CA PHE A 466 -14.68 5.00 2.70
C PHE A 466 -15.13 6.34 3.32
N ARG A 467 -16.25 6.92 2.88
CA ARG A 467 -16.78 8.16 3.48
C ARG A 467 -17.25 7.98 4.92
N ILE A 468 -17.64 6.77 5.31
CA ILE A 468 -18.01 6.41 6.68
C ILE A 468 -16.74 6.13 7.50
N GLY A 469 -15.80 5.34 6.97
CA GLY A 469 -14.55 5.01 7.65
C GLY A 469 -13.66 6.23 7.93
N LEU A 470 -13.79 7.27 7.10
CA LEU A 470 -13.10 8.56 7.26
C LEU A 470 -13.84 9.57 8.16
N LEU A 471 -14.88 9.14 8.89
CA LEU A 471 -15.47 9.96 9.95
C LEU A 471 -14.48 10.13 11.11
N THR A 472 -14.42 11.33 11.66
CA THR A 472 -13.62 11.61 12.85
C THR A 472 -14.43 11.30 14.12
N ASP A 473 -13.77 10.74 15.13
CA ASP A 473 -14.41 10.38 16.41
C ASP A 473 -14.77 11.56 17.32
N GLY A 474 -14.38 12.79 16.93
CA GLY A 474 -14.58 14.03 17.69
C GLY A 474 -13.80 14.15 19.01
N MET A 475 -13.12 13.09 19.47
CA MET A 475 -12.41 13.03 20.76
C MET A 475 -10.88 12.91 20.65
N GLY A 476 -10.36 12.67 19.44
CA GLY A 476 -8.94 12.76 19.12
C GLY A 476 -8.68 13.15 17.66
N GLY A 477 -9.74 13.17 16.83
CA GLY A 477 -9.59 13.40 15.39
C GLY A 477 -9.20 12.14 14.64
N ALA A 478 -9.01 11.01 15.32
CA ALA A 478 -8.74 9.72 14.69
C ALA A 478 -9.92 9.25 13.82
N THR A 479 -9.60 8.48 12.78
CA THR A 479 -10.54 7.86 11.84
C THR A 479 -10.53 6.35 12.01
N GLN A 480 -11.56 5.67 11.48
CA GLN A 480 -11.54 4.20 11.39
C GLN A 480 -10.64 3.71 10.25
N LEU A 481 -10.36 4.58 9.28
CA LEU A 481 -9.47 4.31 8.16
C LEU A 481 -8.30 5.30 8.19
N GLY A 482 -7.08 4.79 8.36
CA GLY A 482 -5.86 5.59 8.51
C GLY A 482 -5.62 6.16 9.90
N HIS A 483 -4.38 6.60 10.16
CA HIS A 483 -3.97 7.12 11.47
C HIS A 483 -4.37 8.59 11.64
N LEU A 484 -4.06 9.43 10.65
CA LEU A 484 -4.47 10.83 10.62
C LEU A 484 -5.74 11.05 9.79
N PRO A 485 -6.61 11.98 10.23
CA PRO A 485 -7.84 12.27 9.52
C PRO A 485 -7.58 12.82 8.12
N ARG A 486 -8.23 12.20 7.13
CA ARG A 486 -8.15 12.62 5.73
C ARG A 486 -9.14 13.71 5.39
N GLU A 487 -8.64 14.79 4.78
CA GLU A 487 -9.48 15.86 4.23
C GLU A 487 -10.23 15.36 2.99
N LEU A 488 -11.52 15.64 2.93
CA LEU A 488 -12.37 15.37 1.77
C LEU A 488 -12.87 16.68 1.19
N TYR A 489 -13.25 16.66 -0.08
CA TYR A 489 -13.62 17.86 -0.80
C TYR A 489 -15.00 17.70 -1.45
N THR A 490 -15.71 18.81 -1.54
CA THR A 490 -16.86 18.96 -2.43
C THR A 490 -16.38 19.66 -3.70
N CYS A 491 -16.54 19.00 -4.85
CA CYS A 491 -16.16 19.54 -6.15
C CYS A 491 -17.40 19.83 -7.02
N PRO A 492 -17.30 20.70 -8.04
CA PRO A 492 -18.39 20.92 -8.99
C PRO A 492 -18.75 19.64 -9.76
N ALA A 493 -20.02 19.44 -10.07
CA ALA A 493 -20.49 18.29 -10.84
C ALA A 493 -19.92 18.22 -12.26
N GLN A 494 -19.64 19.38 -12.88
CA GLN A 494 -18.97 19.49 -14.18
C GLN A 494 -17.83 20.50 -14.13
N GLY A 495 -16.82 20.29 -14.97
CA GLY A 495 -15.65 21.16 -15.09
C GLY A 495 -14.43 20.60 -14.39
N PRO A 496 -13.34 21.40 -14.29
CA PRO A 496 -12.10 20.94 -13.69
C PRO A 496 -12.25 20.75 -12.17
N LYS A 497 -11.60 19.71 -11.65
CA LYS A 497 -11.50 19.40 -10.22
C LYS A 497 -10.07 19.75 -9.79
N ASN A 498 -9.88 20.82 -9.02
CA ASN A 498 -8.58 21.29 -8.55
C ASN A 498 -8.72 22.15 -7.30
N ASP A 499 -7.59 22.57 -6.71
CA ASP A 499 -7.51 23.37 -5.49
C ASP A 499 -8.30 24.71 -5.55
N MET A 500 -8.63 25.22 -6.76
CA MET A 500 -9.44 26.44 -6.92
C MET A 500 -10.94 26.18 -7.01
N THR A 501 -11.34 24.97 -7.43
CA THR A 501 -12.75 24.62 -7.68
C THR A 501 -13.34 23.72 -6.61
N CYS A 502 -12.50 22.89 -5.99
CA CYS A 502 -12.87 21.98 -4.92
C CYS A 502 -12.70 22.67 -3.57
N THR A 503 -13.68 22.51 -2.69
CA THR A 503 -13.65 23.11 -1.34
C THR A 503 -13.59 21.99 -0.32
N SER A 504 -12.68 22.12 0.66
CA SER A 504 -12.61 21.22 1.80
C SER A 504 -13.96 21.13 2.51
N ASP A 505 -14.34 19.92 2.93
CA ASP A 505 -15.51 19.70 3.76
C ASP A 505 -15.28 20.07 5.24
N GLY A 506 -14.05 20.41 5.63
CA GLY A 506 -13.68 20.77 7.00
C GLY A 506 -14.02 19.67 8.02
N PHE A 507 -13.96 18.40 7.60
CA PHE A 507 -14.37 17.23 8.39
C PHE A 507 -15.86 17.20 8.76
N ALA A 508 -16.70 17.95 8.04
CA ALA A 508 -18.14 17.94 8.26
C ALA A 508 -18.75 16.58 7.91
N SER A 509 -19.74 16.17 8.68
CA SER A 509 -20.54 14.96 8.45
C SER A 509 -22.00 15.29 8.13
N VAL A 510 -22.66 14.35 7.45
CA VAL A 510 -24.06 14.42 7.05
C VAL A 510 -24.76 13.12 7.42
N ASP A 511 -25.97 13.24 7.98
CA ASP A 511 -26.88 12.12 8.21
C ASP A 511 -27.63 11.84 6.91
N LEU A 512 -27.39 10.66 6.34
CA LEU A 512 -28.00 10.17 5.11
C LEU A 512 -29.38 9.52 5.38
N GLY A 513 -29.82 9.50 6.63
CA GLY A 513 -31.05 8.87 7.09
C GLY A 513 -30.79 7.46 7.65
N GLY A 514 -31.67 7.01 8.54
CA GLY A 514 -31.56 5.66 9.12
C GLY A 514 -30.31 5.48 10.01
N GLY A 515 -29.77 6.55 10.60
CA GLY A 515 -28.56 6.47 11.44
C GLY A 515 -27.26 6.29 10.66
N LEU A 516 -27.31 6.35 9.33
CA LEU A 516 -26.13 6.30 8.47
C LEU A 516 -25.51 7.69 8.36
N VAL A 517 -24.39 7.90 9.04
CA VAL A 517 -23.62 9.15 8.99
C VAL A 517 -22.42 8.93 8.07
N ALA A 518 -22.10 9.91 7.23
CA ALA A 518 -20.92 9.90 6.37
C ALA A 518 -20.32 11.31 6.27
N ARG A 519 -19.10 11.43 5.76
CA ARG A 519 -18.50 12.74 5.47
C ARG A 519 -19.25 13.50 4.37
N VAL A 520 -19.30 14.83 4.47
CA VAL A 520 -19.94 15.70 3.45
C VAL A 520 -19.17 15.66 2.14
N GLY A 521 -17.84 15.70 2.19
CA GLY A 521 -17.00 15.61 1.00
C GLY A 521 -17.17 14.26 0.28
N ASP A 522 -17.09 14.32 -1.05
CA ASP A 522 -17.28 13.19 -1.96
C ASP A 522 -16.12 13.08 -2.97
N HIS A 523 -15.03 13.82 -2.76
CA HIS A 523 -13.79 13.72 -3.53
C HIS A 523 -12.57 13.63 -2.61
N LEU A 524 -11.60 12.83 -3.03
CA LEU A 524 -10.26 12.74 -2.45
C LEU A 524 -9.30 13.55 -3.32
N ARG A 525 -8.32 14.19 -2.67
CA ARG A 525 -7.12 14.73 -3.33
C ARG A 525 -6.00 13.70 -3.17
N SER A 526 -5.27 13.46 -4.24
CA SER A 526 -4.06 12.62 -4.29
C SER A 526 -3.07 13.20 -5.31
N GLU A 527 -1.95 12.53 -5.55
CA GLU A 527 -0.94 12.96 -6.51
C GLU A 527 -0.28 11.81 -7.26
N VAL A 528 0.26 12.12 -8.44
CA VAL A 528 1.19 11.25 -9.17
C VAL A 528 2.56 11.90 -9.17
N VAL A 529 3.58 11.10 -8.87
CA VAL A 529 4.98 11.49 -8.95
C VAL A 529 5.60 10.83 -10.17
N TYR A 530 6.18 11.66 -11.03
CA TYR A 530 7.07 11.24 -12.11
C TYR A 530 8.52 11.48 -11.68
N VAL A 531 9.37 10.48 -11.89
CA VAL A 531 10.82 10.56 -11.62
C VAL A 531 11.58 10.21 -12.90
N HIS A 532 12.60 11.00 -13.23
CA HIS A 532 13.56 10.71 -14.29
C HIS A 532 14.97 10.72 -13.69
N LEU A 533 15.60 9.55 -13.63
CA LEU A 533 16.93 9.33 -13.10
C LEU A 533 17.79 8.59 -14.16
N GLY A 534 18.59 9.34 -14.91
CA GLY A 534 19.38 8.76 -16.00
C GLY A 534 18.48 8.01 -17.01
N PRO A 535 18.74 6.73 -17.32
CA PRO A 535 17.91 5.93 -18.23
C PRO A 535 16.67 5.30 -17.55
N VAL A 536 16.30 5.75 -16.36
CA VAL A 536 15.16 5.23 -15.59
C VAL A 536 14.08 6.30 -15.47
N GLU A 537 12.87 5.95 -15.86
CA GLU A 537 11.68 6.73 -15.59
C GLU A 537 10.70 5.92 -14.73
N MET A 538 10.08 6.60 -13.76
CA MET A 538 9.17 6.00 -12.80
C MET A 538 7.88 6.82 -12.70
N LEU A 539 6.74 6.16 -12.55
CA LEU A 539 5.45 6.80 -12.25
C LEU A 539 4.81 6.14 -11.02
N SER A 540 4.34 6.96 -10.08
CA SER A 540 3.64 6.44 -8.90
C SER A 540 2.19 6.03 -9.19
N ILE A 541 1.74 5.04 -8.44
CA ILE A 541 0.39 4.51 -8.38
C ILE A 541 -0.10 4.76 -6.93
N PRO A 542 -1.11 5.63 -6.73
CA PRO A 542 -1.63 5.97 -5.41
C PRO A 542 -2.61 4.91 -4.88
N GLY A 543 -2.25 3.62 -4.96
CA GLY A 543 -3.12 2.50 -4.64
C GLY A 543 -2.69 1.20 -5.31
N GLU A 544 -3.65 0.29 -5.43
CA GLU A 544 -3.47 -1.07 -5.93
C GLU A 544 -4.00 -1.18 -7.35
N SER A 545 -3.16 -0.87 -8.36
CA SER A 545 -3.59 -0.90 -9.75
C SER A 545 -3.57 -2.29 -10.35
N ALA A 546 -4.61 -2.58 -11.15
CA ALA A 546 -4.60 -3.70 -12.07
C ALA A 546 -3.50 -3.52 -13.15
N PRO A 547 -2.78 -4.59 -13.54
CA PRO A 547 -1.67 -4.54 -14.48
C PRO A 547 -2.00 -3.92 -15.84
N GLU A 548 -3.18 -4.13 -16.39
CA GLU A 548 -3.58 -3.63 -17.70
C GLU A 548 -3.67 -2.09 -17.77
N LEU A 549 -3.84 -1.40 -16.64
CA LEU A 549 -3.74 0.06 -16.57
C LEU A 549 -2.29 0.56 -16.55
N VAL A 550 -1.32 -0.32 -16.30
CA VAL A 550 0.11 -0.01 -16.42
C VAL A 550 0.67 -0.48 -17.76
N GLN A 551 0.40 -1.72 -18.11
CA GLN A 551 0.95 -2.44 -19.24
C GLN A 551 0.25 -2.15 -20.56
N GLY A 552 -1.05 -1.85 -20.49
CA GLY A 552 -1.97 -1.88 -21.62
C GLY A 552 -2.49 -3.29 -21.85
N LEU A 553 -3.65 -3.38 -22.50
CA LEU A 553 -4.21 -4.65 -22.92
C LEU A 553 -3.27 -5.30 -23.95
N PRO A 554 -2.95 -6.59 -23.80
CA PRO A 554 -2.20 -7.33 -24.81
C PRO A 554 -2.89 -7.31 -26.18
N MET A 555 -2.14 -7.35 -27.27
CA MET A 555 -2.74 -7.40 -28.61
C MET A 555 -3.57 -8.68 -28.81
N ASP A 556 -3.14 -9.80 -28.25
CA ASP A 556 -3.79 -11.10 -28.35
C ASP A 556 -5.05 -11.23 -27.48
N PHE A 557 -5.20 -10.38 -26.44
CA PHE A 557 -6.45 -10.25 -25.68
C PHE A 557 -7.64 -9.91 -26.57
N LEU A 558 -7.43 -9.06 -27.59
CA LEU A 558 -8.48 -8.64 -28.53
C LEU A 558 -8.78 -9.69 -29.61
N LEU A 559 -7.92 -10.70 -29.78
CA LEU A 559 -8.00 -11.64 -30.90
C LEU A 559 -8.59 -13.00 -30.52
N ASP A 560 -8.22 -13.56 -29.36
CA ASP A 560 -8.75 -14.83 -28.88
C ASP A 560 -8.74 -14.92 -27.34
N PRO A 561 -9.82 -14.48 -26.67
CA PRO A 561 -9.81 -14.31 -25.21
C PRO A 561 -10.06 -15.57 -24.40
N THR A 562 -10.81 -16.53 -24.95
CA THR A 562 -11.60 -17.47 -24.12
C THR A 562 -10.82 -18.64 -23.51
N THR A 563 -9.53 -18.79 -23.79
CA THR A 563 -8.72 -19.87 -23.18
C THR A 563 -7.47 -19.39 -22.45
N VAL A 564 -7.10 -18.10 -22.59
CA VAL A 564 -5.88 -17.54 -21.98
C VAL A 564 -6.25 -16.57 -20.86
N TYR A 565 -7.13 -15.61 -21.16
CA TYR A 565 -7.48 -14.54 -20.24
C TYR A 565 -8.72 -14.84 -19.39
N TYR A 566 -9.58 -15.75 -19.87
CA TYR A 566 -10.81 -16.22 -19.21
C TYR A 566 -10.75 -17.75 -19.10
N PRO A 567 -9.99 -18.31 -18.14
CA PRO A 567 -9.71 -19.75 -18.09
C PRO A 567 -10.95 -20.61 -17.84
N PHE A 568 -12.01 -20.06 -17.25
CA PHE A 568 -13.26 -20.77 -16.96
C PHE A 568 -14.48 -20.15 -17.63
N PRO A 569 -15.50 -20.97 -18.01
CA PRO A 569 -16.71 -20.45 -18.64
C PRO A 569 -17.52 -19.46 -17.80
N GLN A 570 -17.45 -19.54 -16.46
CA GLN A 570 -18.13 -18.58 -15.59
C GLN A 570 -17.47 -17.19 -15.65
N ASP A 571 -16.18 -17.10 -15.94
CA ASP A 571 -15.43 -15.84 -15.97
C ASP A 571 -16.00 -14.92 -17.06
N VAL A 572 -16.41 -15.50 -18.20
CA VAL A 572 -17.05 -14.81 -19.33
C VAL A 572 -18.43 -14.25 -18.99
N GLN A 573 -19.12 -14.81 -17.99
CA GLN A 573 -20.44 -14.34 -17.55
C GLN A 573 -20.35 -13.22 -16.53
N ASN A 574 -19.28 -13.21 -15.75
CA ASN A 574 -19.13 -12.33 -14.60
C ASN A 574 -18.35 -11.05 -14.95
N HIS A 575 -17.30 -11.20 -15.76
CA HIS A 575 -16.42 -10.11 -16.18
C HIS A 575 -16.77 -9.60 -17.58
N ALA A 576 -16.39 -8.35 -17.86
CA ALA A 576 -16.49 -7.78 -19.19
C ALA A 576 -15.58 -8.56 -20.14
N ILE A 577 -16.12 -8.96 -21.29
CA ILE A 577 -15.34 -9.63 -22.35
C ILE A 577 -14.59 -8.60 -23.20
N PRO A 578 -13.59 -8.96 -24.01
CA PRO A 578 -12.75 -7.96 -24.69
C PRO A 578 -13.48 -6.97 -25.60
N ALA A 579 -14.66 -7.32 -26.12
CA ALA A 579 -15.47 -6.40 -26.93
C ALA A 579 -16.10 -5.27 -26.11
N GLU A 580 -16.20 -5.46 -24.79
CA GLU A 580 -16.84 -4.58 -23.81
C GLU A 580 -15.84 -4.05 -22.78
N TYR A 581 -14.65 -4.64 -22.71
CA TYR A 581 -13.58 -4.26 -21.80
C TYR A 581 -12.88 -2.99 -22.31
N THR A 582 -12.95 -1.91 -21.55
CA THR A 582 -12.42 -0.59 -21.93
C THR A 582 -11.59 -0.01 -20.81
N THR A 583 -10.39 0.47 -21.14
CA THR A 583 -9.51 1.16 -20.18
C THR A 583 -9.36 2.65 -20.58
N PRO A 584 -9.04 3.55 -19.62
CA PRO A 584 -8.73 4.95 -19.93
C PRO A 584 -7.39 5.13 -20.68
N GLY A 585 -6.64 4.05 -20.89
CA GLY A 585 -5.28 4.03 -21.41
C GLY A 585 -4.36 3.24 -20.48
N TYR A 586 -3.06 3.24 -20.75
CA TYR A 586 -2.05 2.65 -19.87
C TYR A 586 -0.87 3.57 -19.60
N VAL A 587 -0.25 3.51 -18.41
CA VAL A 587 0.78 4.48 -18.02
C VAL A 587 2.17 4.20 -18.62
N ARG A 588 2.53 2.96 -18.96
CA ARG A 588 3.87 2.64 -19.49
C ARG A 588 4.15 3.19 -20.89
N GLN A 589 3.13 3.66 -21.63
CA GLN A 589 3.33 4.41 -22.88
C GLN A 589 3.89 5.82 -22.66
N MET A 590 3.73 6.35 -21.46
CA MET A 590 4.14 7.71 -21.10
C MET A 590 5.64 7.78 -20.78
N LEU A 591 6.26 6.63 -20.50
CA LEU A 591 7.68 6.49 -20.21
C LEU A 591 8.43 6.11 -21.49
N THR A 592 9.43 6.91 -21.83
CA THR A 592 10.20 6.84 -23.07
C THR A 592 11.55 6.15 -22.90
N GLU A 593 12.16 6.24 -21.72
CA GLU A 593 13.44 5.63 -21.41
C GLU A 593 13.35 4.08 -21.39
N PRO A 594 14.49 3.36 -21.46
CA PRO A 594 14.51 1.89 -21.49
C PRO A 594 13.97 1.24 -20.22
N HIS A 595 14.20 1.85 -19.05
CA HIS A 595 13.80 1.32 -17.75
C HIS A 595 12.56 2.06 -17.24
N ARG A 596 11.39 1.40 -17.33
CA ARG A 596 10.07 2.02 -17.13
C ARG A 596 9.35 1.43 -15.93
N TRP A 597 9.51 2.06 -14.78
CA TRP A 597 9.01 1.52 -13.52
C TRP A 597 7.65 2.11 -13.17
N ALA A 598 6.83 1.32 -12.50
CA ALA A 598 5.58 1.78 -11.91
C ALA A 598 5.65 1.49 -10.42
N LEU A 599 5.44 2.52 -9.58
CA LEU A 599 5.63 2.45 -8.14
C LEU A 599 4.27 2.33 -7.47
N GLY A 600 3.85 1.12 -7.14
CA GLY A 600 2.65 0.74 -6.39
C GLY A 600 2.60 1.35 -5.00
N LEU A 601 1.40 1.58 -4.47
CA LEU A 601 1.18 2.07 -3.09
C LEU A 601 2.11 3.22 -2.68
N THR A 602 2.33 4.13 -3.61
CA THR A 602 3.31 5.21 -3.49
C THR A 602 2.59 6.54 -3.38
N GLU A 603 2.93 7.30 -2.33
CA GLU A 603 2.35 8.59 -1.93
C GLU A 603 0.89 8.55 -1.46
N ASP A 604 0.18 7.43 -1.62
CA ASP A 604 -1.17 7.24 -1.12
C ASP A 604 -1.64 5.79 -1.19
N ALA A 605 -2.73 5.50 -0.48
CA ALA A 605 -3.48 4.25 -0.56
C ALA A 605 -4.96 4.55 -0.84
N MET A 606 -5.34 4.52 -2.12
CA MET A 606 -6.72 4.75 -2.58
C MET A 606 -7.49 3.44 -2.87
N GLY A 607 -7.01 2.33 -2.31
CA GLY A 607 -7.55 0.99 -2.59
C GLY A 607 -7.30 0.54 -4.03
N TYR A 608 -8.16 -0.35 -4.54
CA TYR A 608 -8.00 -0.91 -5.89
C TYR A 608 -8.30 0.11 -7.00
N ILE A 609 -7.52 0.03 -8.07
CA ILE A 609 -7.61 0.87 -9.27
C ILE A 609 -7.70 -0.06 -10.49
N PHE A 610 -8.90 -0.19 -11.06
CA PHE A 610 -9.15 -1.08 -12.19
C PHE A 610 -10.24 -0.52 -13.12
N PRO A 611 -10.35 -1.03 -14.36
CA PRO A 611 -11.20 -0.44 -15.40
C PRO A 611 -12.70 -0.47 -15.05
N ILE A 612 -13.38 0.68 -15.21
CA ILE A 612 -14.83 0.82 -14.95
C ILE A 612 -15.72 -0.18 -15.69
N SER A 613 -15.25 -0.70 -16.84
CA SER A 613 -15.99 -1.71 -17.60
C SER A 613 -16.22 -3.00 -16.83
N ASP A 614 -15.36 -3.32 -15.87
CA ASP A 614 -15.45 -4.58 -15.12
C ASP A 614 -16.24 -4.48 -13.81
N TRP A 615 -16.55 -3.26 -13.37
CA TRP A 615 -17.25 -3.04 -12.10
C TRP A 615 -18.63 -3.71 -12.06
N ARG A 616 -18.88 -4.57 -11.06
CA ARG A 616 -20.19 -5.18 -10.77
C ARG A 616 -20.64 -4.87 -9.35
N LEU A 617 -21.67 -4.03 -9.22
CA LEU A 617 -22.23 -3.65 -7.91
C LEU A 617 -23.50 -4.43 -7.61
N LEU A 618 -23.53 -5.14 -6.48
CA LEU A 618 -24.65 -5.99 -6.06
C LEU A 618 -25.98 -5.21 -5.97
N CYS A 619 -27.06 -5.80 -6.47
CA CYS A 619 -28.40 -5.29 -6.25
C CYS A 619 -28.84 -5.48 -4.80
N ILE A 620 -29.14 -4.37 -4.13
CA ILE A 620 -29.54 -4.40 -2.70
C ILE A 620 -31.06 -4.36 -2.50
N ALA A 621 -31.83 -4.34 -3.60
CA ALA A 621 -33.27 -4.09 -3.59
C ALA A 621 -34.09 -5.20 -2.91
N ASP A 622 -33.49 -6.37 -2.70
CA ASP A 622 -34.10 -7.50 -1.99
C ASP A 622 -33.79 -7.51 -0.49
N ILE A 623 -32.93 -6.60 -0.01
CA ILE A 623 -32.46 -6.57 1.38
C ILE A 623 -33.44 -5.76 2.25
N PRO A 624 -34.20 -6.39 3.18
CA PRO A 624 -35.23 -5.68 3.95
C PRO A 624 -34.69 -4.59 4.87
N ALA A 625 -33.43 -4.69 5.30
CA ALA A 625 -32.77 -3.69 6.15
C ALA A 625 -32.69 -2.31 5.48
N PHE A 626 -32.72 -2.25 4.14
CA PHE A 626 -32.72 -0.99 3.36
C PHE A 626 -34.11 -0.65 2.79
N GLY A 627 -35.17 -1.27 3.33
CA GLY A 627 -36.53 -1.11 2.81
C GLY A 627 -36.81 -1.92 1.54
N GLY A 628 -35.89 -2.80 1.15
CA GLY A 628 -36.04 -3.70 0.02
C GLY A 628 -37.15 -4.75 0.21
N VAL A 629 -37.61 -5.34 -0.88
CA VAL A 629 -38.66 -6.37 -0.88
C VAL A 629 -38.16 -7.56 -1.71
N PRO A 630 -38.26 -8.80 -1.22
CA PRO A 630 -37.79 -9.97 -1.97
C PRO A 630 -38.39 -10.06 -3.39
N GLY A 631 -37.53 -10.30 -4.39
CA GLY A 631 -37.90 -10.38 -5.81
C GLY A 631 -37.98 -9.04 -6.53
N LEU A 632 -37.60 -7.94 -5.86
CA LEU A 632 -37.49 -6.63 -6.50
C LEU A 632 -36.27 -6.55 -7.41
N CYS A 633 -35.14 -7.16 -7.04
CA CYS A 633 -33.99 -7.29 -7.94
C CYS A 633 -34.36 -8.02 -9.24
N ASP A 634 -35.16 -9.09 -9.16
CA ASP A 634 -35.68 -9.78 -10.36
C ASP A 634 -36.57 -8.89 -11.23
N ALA A 635 -37.46 -8.10 -10.60
CA ALA A 635 -38.32 -7.18 -11.33
C ALA A 635 -37.51 -6.05 -12.00
N MET A 636 -36.50 -5.52 -11.31
CA MET A 636 -35.58 -4.51 -11.83
C MET A 636 -34.73 -5.07 -12.99
N GLY A 637 -34.22 -6.30 -12.85
CA GLY A 637 -33.52 -7.01 -13.92
C GLY A 637 -34.39 -7.23 -15.15
N ALA A 638 -35.64 -7.69 -14.96
CA ALA A 638 -36.58 -7.90 -16.06
C ALA A 638 -36.98 -6.60 -16.79
N ALA A 639 -36.97 -5.46 -16.09
CA ALA A 639 -37.19 -4.13 -16.67
C ALA A 639 -35.94 -3.54 -17.34
N GLY A 640 -34.78 -4.21 -17.22
CA GLY A 640 -33.51 -3.73 -17.75
C GLY A 640 -32.90 -2.59 -16.94
N ILE A 641 -33.25 -2.45 -15.66
CA ILE A 641 -32.61 -1.50 -14.71
C ILE A 641 -31.25 -2.02 -14.24
N LEU A 642 -31.12 -3.34 -14.11
CA LEU A 642 -29.87 -4.04 -13.77
C LEU A 642 -29.24 -4.60 -15.04
N ASP A 643 -27.93 -4.79 -15.03
CA ASP A 643 -27.14 -5.11 -16.23
C ASP A 643 -26.95 -6.63 -16.42
N GLY A 644 -26.91 -7.41 -15.32
CA GLY A 644 -26.78 -8.85 -15.39
C GLY A 644 -26.89 -9.56 -14.04
N GLN A 645 -26.62 -10.87 -14.07
CA GLN A 645 -26.54 -11.72 -12.89
C GLN A 645 -25.15 -12.37 -12.81
N ASP A 646 -24.64 -12.55 -11.60
CA ASP A 646 -23.42 -13.31 -11.35
C ASP A 646 -23.69 -14.84 -11.38
N PRO A 647 -22.68 -15.72 -11.28
CA PRO A 647 -22.87 -17.17 -11.31
C PRO A 647 -23.76 -17.72 -10.17
N SER A 648 -23.86 -16.99 -9.05
CA SER A 648 -24.79 -17.30 -7.95
C SER A 648 -26.26 -16.97 -8.27
N GLY A 649 -26.49 -16.18 -9.33
CA GLY A 649 -27.80 -15.68 -9.74
C GLY A 649 -28.17 -14.33 -9.10
N ALA A 650 -27.24 -13.71 -8.35
CA ALA A 650 -27.46 -12.40 -7.77
C ALA A 650 -27.36 -11.32 -8.87
N TRP A 651 -28.32 -10.39 -8.88
CA TRP A 651 -28.30 -9.30 -9.86
C TRP A 651 -27.28 -8.24 -9.49
N TRP A 652 -26.69 -7.63 -10.51
CA TRP A 652 -25.75 -6.52 -10.37
C TRP A 652 -26.06 -5.35 -11.33
N ILE A 653 -25.58 -4.18 -10.96
CA ILE A 653 -25.58 -2.96 -11.75
C ILE A 653 -24.13 -2.58 -12.11
N SER A 654 -23.88 -2.22 -13.36
CA SER A 654 -22.52 -1.91 -13.84
C SER A 654 -22.00 -0.58 -13.29
N GLY A 655 -20.68 -0.47 -13.11
CA GLY A 655 -20.03 0.79 -12.76
C GLY A 655 -20.34 1.92 -13.75
N ALA A 656 -20.39 1.62 -15.06
CA ALA A 656 -20.75 2.60 -16.09
C ALA A 656 -22.17 3.17 -15.91
N ARG A 657 -23.15 2.31 -15.56
CA ARG A 657 -24.52 2.74 -15.27
C ARG A 657 -24.58 3.55 -13.98
N CYS A 658 -23.85 3.14 -12.96
CA CYS A 658 -23.76 3.90 -11.71
C CYS A 658 -23.12 5.27 -11.88
N LYS A 659 -22.04 5.35 -12.67
CA LYS A 659 -21.44 6.63 -13.06
C LYS A 659 -22.44 7.54 -13.77
N ALA A 660 -23.21 7.01 -14.73
CA ALA A 660 -24.25 7.78 -15.42
C ALA A 660 -25.32 8.33 -14.46
N ILE A 661 -25.76 7.52 -13.49
CA ILE A 661 -26.71 7.94 -12.45
C ILE A 661 -26.13 9.05 -11.56
N PHE A 662 -24.85 8.94 -11.16
CA PHE A 662 -24.21 9.95 -10.32
C PHE A 662 -23.91 11.25 -11.06
N ASP A 663 -23.48 11.17 -12.32
CA ASP A 663 -23.15 12.34 -13.14
C ASP A 663 -24.40 13.11 -13.59
N ASP A 664 -25.52 12.41 -13.80
CA ASP A 664 -26.82 13.02 -14.08
C ASP A 664 -27.97 12.27 -13.38
N PRO A 665 -28.31 12.63 -12.12
CA PRO A 665 -29.40 11.98 -11.40
C PRO A 665 -30.78 12.13 -12.07
N ALA A 666 -30.94 13.03 -13.04
CA ALA A 666 -32.21 13.18 -13.75
C ALA A 666 -32.58 11.95 -14.60
N VAL A 667 -31.61 11.09 -14.94
CA VAL A 667 -31.86 9.84 -15.67
C VAL A 667 -32.81 8.90 -14.94
N LEU A 668 -32.82 8.95 -13.59
CA LEU A 668 -33.70 8.14 -12.75
C LEU A 668 -35.18 8.52 -12.90
N GLY A 669 -35.49 9.72 -13.42
CA GLY A 669 -36.85 10.20 -13.65
C GLY A 669 -37.53 9.67 -14.91
N ALA A 670 -36.92 8.71 -15.60
CA ALA A 670 -37.41 8.15 -16.86
C ALA A 670 -37.29 6.61 -16.91
N PRO A 671 -37.98 5.93 -17.85
CA PRO A 671 -37.77 4.50 -18.12
C PRO A 671 -36.30 4.17 -18.42
N PRO A 672 -35.76 3.03 -17.97
CA PRO A 672 -36.50 1.94 -17.30
C PRO A 672 -36.70 2.15 -15.79
N TYR A 673 -36.05 3.14 -15.16
CA TYR A 673 -36.07 3.31 -13.70
C TYR A 673 -37.47 3.56 -13.12
N THR A 674 -38.34 4.22 -13.89
CA THR A 674 -39.74 4.47 -13.50
C THR A 674 -40.70 3.32 -13.80
N ASP A 675 -40.26 2.27 -14.51
CA ASP A 675 -41.12 1.16 -14.94
C ASP A 675 -41.38 0.17 -13.80
N VAL A 676 -40.50 0.14 -12.80
CA VAL A 676 -40.61 -0.67 -11.58
C VAL A 676 -40.81 0.27 -10.39
N PRO A 677 -41.84 0.07 -9.56
CA PRO A 677 -42.01 0.85 -8.33
C PRO A 677 -40.75 0.78 -7.44
N GLY A 678 -40.12 1.94 -7.19
CA GLY A 678 -38.87 2.05 -6.43
C GLY A 678 -37.60 1.73 -7.22
N GLY A 679 -37.69 1.43 -8.51
CA GLY A 679 -36.53 1.12 -9.36
C GLY A 679 -35.54 2.28 -9.47
N ASP A 680 -36.02 3.52 -9.46
CA ASP A 680 -35.23 4.74 -9.37
C ASP A 680 -34.42 4.82 -8.06
N VAL A 681 -35.08 4.62 -6.93
CA VAL A 681 -34.45 4.66 -5.61
C VAL A 681 -33.45 3.53 -5.44
N PHE A 682 -33.83 2.29 -5.76
CA PHE A 682 -32.97 1.13 -5.54
C PHE A 682 -31.82 1.01 -6.54
N ALA A 683 -31.94 1.58 -7.75
CA ALA A 683 -30.78 1.71 -8.63
C ALA A 683 -29.74 2.66 -8.01
N ALA A 684 -30.15 3.85 -7.56
CA ALA A 684 -29.25 4.80 -6.90
C ALA A 684 -28.65 4.22 -5.61
N PHE A 685 -29.46 3.53 -4.80
CA PHE A 685 -29.00 2.91 -3.56
C PHE A 685 -28.03 1.76 -3.82
N SER A 686 -28.27 0.91 -4.81
CA SER A 686 -27.31 -0.15 -5.17
C SER A 686 -25.96 0.45 -5.57
N CYS A 687 -25.97 1.52 -6.38
CA CYS A 687 -24.74 2.23 -6.74
C CYS A 687 -23.99 2.90 -5.56
N GLN A 688 -24.68 3.21 -4.46
CA GLN A 688 -24.08 3.86 -3.29
C GLN A 688 -23.67 2.88 -2.19
N LEU A 689 -24.45 1.83 -1.98
CA LEU A 689 -24.39 0.98 -0.80
C LEU A 689 -23.87 -0.42 -1.10
N ALA A 690 -23.89 -0.89 -2.36
CA ALA A 690 -23.45 -2.24 -2.71
C ALA A 690 -22.08 -2.54 -2.09
N GLN A 691 -21.11 -1.66 -2.32
CA GLN A 691 -19.73 -1.75 -1.83
C GLN A 691 -19.61 -1.86 -0.29
N VAL A 692 -20.64 -1.49 0.47
CA VAL A 692 -20.65 -1.57 1.95
C VAL A 692 -21.38 -2.82 2.45
N VAL A 693 -22.31 -3.37 1.66
CA VAL A 693 -23.21 -4.45 2.10
C VAL A 693 -22.80 -5.83 1.61
N GLY A 694 -22.03 -5.89 0.52
CA GLY A 694 -21.52 -7.13 -0.05
C GLY A 694 -20.92 -6.92 -1.44
N GLU A 695 -20.55 -8.03 -2.05
CA GLU A 695 -19.95 -8.08 -3.38
C GLU A 695 -20.79 -8.94 -4.31
N ALA A 696 -20.67 -8.71 -5.62
CA ALA A 696 -20.99 -9.76 -6.58
C ALA A 696 -19.90 -10.85 -6.50
N GLU A 697 -20.22 -12.09 -6.85
CA GLU A 697 -19.21 -13.18 -6.84
C GLU A 697 -17.96 -12.75 -7.64
N ASP A 698 -16.75 -13.01 -7.14
CA ASP A 698 -15.46 -12.64 -7.77
C ASP A 698 -15.30 -11.13 -8.15
N HIS A 699 -15.96 -10.21 -7.42
CA HIS A 699 -15.87 -8.74 -7.58
C HIS A 699 -15.60 -8.04 -6.23
N TYR A 700 -14.52 -8.46 -5.57
CA TYR A 700 -14.12 -7.97 -4.25
C TYR A 700 -13.47 -6.58 -4.34
N GLU A 701 -12.67 -6.35 -5.37
CA GLU A 701 -11.86 -5.15 -5.61
C GLU A 701 -12.75 -3.89 -5.64
N GLU A 702 -13.97 -4.00 -6.17
CA GLU A 702 -14.99 -2.95 -6.14
C GLU A 702 -15.30 -2.48 -4.72
N THR A 703 -15.34 -3.39 -3.75
CA THR A 703 -15.71 -3.06 -2.36
C THR A 703 -14.61 -2.26 -1.65
N VAL A 704 -13.37 -2.43 -2.10
CA VAL A 704 -12.17 -1.82 -1.49
C VAL A 704 -11.58 -0.72 -2.37
N ALA A 705 -12.21 -0.36 -3.48
CA ALA A 705 -11.84 0.79 -4.29
C ALA A 705 -12.56 2.07 -3.82
N VAL A 706 -11.85 3.22 -3.84
CA VAL A 706 -12.46 4.53 -3.53
C VAL A 706 -13.59 4.92 -4.47
N GLY A 707 -13.56 4.44 -5.72
CA GLY A 707 -14.62 4.67 -6.69
C GLY A 707 -14.17 4.48 -8.13
N TRP A 708 -15.13 4.26 -9.02
CA TRP A 708 -14.91 3.92 -10.43
C TRP A 708 -14.26 5.02 -11.29
N ASP A 709 -14.15 6.25 -10.78
CA ASP A 709 -13.49 7.35 -11.50
C ASP A 709 -11.95 7.32 -11.36
N ILE A 710 -11.42 6.58 -10.36
CA ILE A 710 -10.00 6.62 -9.99
C ILE A 710 -9.06 6.23 -11.12
N ALA A 711 -9.38 5.19 -11.90
CA ALA A 711 -8.53 4.75 -13.00
C ALA A 711 -8.33 5.85 -14.06
N ALA A 712 -9.40 6.55 -14.43
CA ALA A 712 -9.33 7.61 -15.43
C ALA A 712 -8.65 8.88 -14.89
N ASP A 713 -8.98 9.27 -13.66
CA ASP A 713 -8.39 10.45 -13.03
C ASP A 713 -6.87 10.24 -12.77
N TRP A 714 -6.44 9.04 -12.35
CA TRP A 714 -5.02 8.67 -12.18
C TRP A 714 -4.25 8.62 -13.51
N VAL A 715 -4.76 7.92 -14.54
CA VAL A 715 -4.08 7.84 -15.85
C VAL A 715 -3.94 9.24 -16.47
N SER A 716 -4.94 10.11 -16.32
CA SER A 716 -4.83 11.50 -16.77
C SER A 716 -3.78 12.29 -15.99
N ALA A 717 -3.68 12.09 -14.67
CA ALA A 717 -2.67 12.73 -13.85
C ALA A 717 -1.26 12.25 -14.19
N ALA A 718 -1.10 10.94 -14.45
CA ALA A 718 0.16 10.35 -14.90
C ALA A 718 0.61 10.93 -16.25
N ALA A 719 -0.31 11.09 -17.20
CA ALA A 719 0.00 11.71 -18.49
C ALA A 719 0.49 13.15 -18.33
N ALA A 720 -0.16 13.93 -17.45
CA ALA A 720 0.27 15.29 -17.16
C ALA A 720 1.62 15.34 -16.41
N ALA A 721 1.85 14.46 -15.44
CA ALA A 721 3.12 14.35 -14.70
C ALA A 721 4.29 13.99 -15.63
N ALA A 722 4.04 13.14 -16.62
CA ALA A 722 5.02 12.74 -17.63
C ALA A 722 5.15 13.74 -18.80
N GLU A 723 4.31 14.78 -18.86
CA GLU A 723 4.17 15.68 -20.03
C GLU A 723 3.87 14.93 -21.35
N TYR A 724 3.07 13.85 -21.26
CA TYR A 724 2.66 13.05 -22.39
C TYR A 724 1.51 13.71 -23.17
N GLU A 725 1.76 14.09 -24.43
CA GLU A 725 0.77 14.71 -25.33
C GLU A 725 0.14 13.73 -26.34
N GLY A 726 0.53 12.46 -26.31
CA GLY A 726 0.04 11.43 -27.23
C GLY A 726 -1.40 10.97 -26.94
N PRO A 727 -2.02 10.20 -27.84
CA PRO A 727 -3.28 9.53 -27.52
C PRO A 727 -3.07 8.53 -26.38
N LEU A 728 -4.06 8.43 -25.49
CA LEU A 728 -4.11 7.38 -24.47
C LEU A 728 -4.63 6.10 -25.13
N GLU A 729 -3.72 5.27 -25.61
CA GLU A 729 -4.05 3.97 -26.20
C GLU A 729 -4.41 2.98 -25.09
N GLN A 730 -5.37 2.09 -25.34
CA GLN A 730 -5.74 1.00 -24.41
C GLN A 730 -4.95 -0.28 -24.69
N VAL A 731 -4.48 -0.47 -25.92
CA VAL A 731 -3.78 -1.69 -26.37
C VAL A 731 -2.29 -1.41 -26.46
N ASN A 732 -1.48 -2.26 -25.84
CA ASN A 732 -0.04 -2.23 -26.04
C ASN A 732 0.37 -3.31 -27.04
N PRO A 733 0.72 -2.95 -28.30
CA PRO A 733 1.09 -3.93 -29.32
C PRO A 733 2.42 -4.63 -29.05
N ALA A 734 3.25 -4.08 -28.17
CA ALA A 734 4.53 -4.68 -27.77
C ALA A 734 4.39 -5.61 -26.56
N PHE A 735 3.25 -5.58 -25.88
CA PHE A 735 2.97 -6.46 -24.75
C PHE A 735 2.20 -7.68 -25.24
N VAL A 736 2.76 -8.85 -24.93
CA VAL A 736 2.10 -10.15 -25.09
C VAL A 736 1.76 -10.60 -23.69
N GLY A 737 0.48 -10.86 -23.42
CA GLY A 737 0.06 -11.33 -22.11
C GLY A 737 0.81 -12.62 -21.80
N ALA A 738 1.45 -12.65 -20.64
CA ALA A 738 2.16 -13.82 -20.18
C ALA A 738 1.17 -14.99 -20.06
N ASN A 739 1.43 -16.08 -20.78
CA ASN A 739 0.57 -17.24 -20.82
C ASN A 739 0.63 -17.99 -19.48
N ILE A 740 -0.29 -17.72 -18.56
CA ILE A 740 -0.58 -18.65 -17.47
C ILE A 740 -1.44 -19.77 -18.06
N LEU A 741 -0.80 -20.87 -18.49
CA LEU A 741 -1.56 -22.11 -18.70
C LEU A 741 -1.95 -22.67 -17.32
N PRO A 742 -3.22 -23.06 -17.12
CA PRO A 742 -3.74 -23.52 -15.83
C PRO A 742 -3.14 -24.85 -15.34
#